data_AF-A0A1D9MM98-F1
#
_entry.id   AF-A0A1D9MM98-F1
#
_cell.length_a   1.000
_cell.length_b   1.000
_cell.length_c   1.000
_cell.angle_alpha   90.00
_cell.angle_beta   90.00
_cell.angle_gamma   90.00
#
_symmetry.space_group_name_H-M   'P 1'
#
loop_
_entity.id
_entity.type
_entity.pdbx_description
1 polymer ?
#
loop_
_entity_poly.entity_id
_entity_poly.type
_entity_poly.pdbx_seq_one_letter_code
_entity_poly.pdbx_strand_id
1 'polypeptide(L)'
;MENDSRTPMSQPPVAEKRPENRTHHGHAFVDPWEWLRDKENPEVISLIEAENQWTEQNLAATKTLQDTLVDEYRAHTKLDDTSVPTRIGNWWYYAVVQTGKDYPIYLRTPADQENYYQEPPKVNPDNPTELPDGTQAHLLVDVNALAQGESFTSTTNHEISPDARYYTYAVDHSGDERFTQYVLDTVSGQIVDQIENVVYGVAWSASSNCLYYVRADEAWRSHQVWLHRLGQPAETDELIYQEDDETFNVGIEASRDGNWIIMVAGATNTSETWLIDAHAQGGTAPARPTSVAGRHKGVEYQVEPAGDHLLIVHNLNEIEGELAWAPLPAPGVTGSPSAWQSLLKPVEGQRFLSISACATHATLELRSNASAAGLYLLPDPEHKWVVEGQLTAPGVAEDAPLTVYPQPGGWWWNPLLRYAVTSLKTAPTILEIDPTDAKNIMVRKTTETPGFNPDDYLEERQWATAEDGTKIPLTVIRRVDLDQQAPGAGVIYGYGSYEISIDPTFSSHIQSLLDRGVTYAIAHPRGGGEQGRAWYEHGRMEFKRNTFTDFIACAQHLITSGQVAANRLAALGGSAGGLLMGAVANLAPQTFRAIAAMVPFVDALNTILRPELPLTVGEWDEWGNPLENADVYQYMRSYSPYENVAEGVQYPAILATTSLNDTRVFYVEPLKWIQRLREATTNNPTERPLLYHCEMVAGHAGKSGREGRWEEYAQVFSFLLGQIEATELTVTPNEN
;
A
#
# COMPACT_ATOMS: atom_id res chain seq x y z
N MET A 1 32.96 -9.17 -4.58
CA MET A 1 33.97 -8.30 -5.24
C MET A 1 34.40 -8.95 -6.55
N GLU A 2 33.52 -8.95 -7.55
CA GLU A 2 33.99 -9.07 -8.93
C GLU A 2 34.49 -7.68 -9.36
N ASN A 3 35.65 -7.65 -10.02
CA ASN A 3 36.23 -6.44 -10.58
C ASN A 3 35.22 -5.80 -11.55
N ASP A 4 34.59 -4.70 -11.16
CA ASP A 4 33.79 -3.90 -12.07
C ASP A 4 34.72 -3.18 -13.05
N SER A 5 35.00 -3.86 -14.16
CA SER A 5 35.87 -3.40 -15.25
C SER A 5 35.20 -2.39 -16.19
N ARG A 6 34.05 -1.83 -15.78
CA ARG A 6 33.34 -0.81 -16.54
C ARG A 6 34.06 0.54 -16.46
N THR A 7 34.25 1.18 -17.61
CA THR A 7 34.96 2.47 -17.69
C THR A 7 34.11 3.56 -17.02
N PRO A 8 34.69 4.40 -16.13
CA PRO A 8 33.98 5.54 -15.54
C PRO A 8 33.41 6.46 -16.63
N MET A 9 32.14 6.83 -16.52
CA MET A 9 31.52 7.75 -17.47
C MET A 9 31.82 9.19 -17.06
N SER A 10 32.11 10.04 -18.04
CA SER A 10 32.43 11.44 -17.82
C SER A 10 31.23 12.37 -17.99
N GLN A 11 30.12 11.86 -18.54
CA GLN A 11 28.86 12.56 -18.79
C GLN A 11 27.70 11.59 -18.57
N PRO A 12 26.51 12.08 -18.19
CA PRO A 12 25.32 11.25 -18.10
C PRO A 12 24.93 10.65 -19.46
N PRO A 13 24.28 9.47 -19.50
CA PRO A 13 23.69 8.92 -20.71
C PRO A 13 22.67 9.89 -21.33
N VAL A 14 22.71 10.00 -22.66
CA VAL A 14 21.82 10.86 -23.43
C VAL A 14 21.10 10.01 -24.47
N ALA A 15 19.77 9.99 -24.39
CA ALA A 15 18.92 9.30 -25.34
C ALA A 15 18.85 10.08 -26.66
N GLU A 16 18.95 9.37 -27.79
CA GLU A 16 18.70 9.96 -29.10
C GLU A 16 17.28 10.53 -29.18
N LYS A 17 17.14 11.71 -29.79
CA LYS A 17 15.83 12.31 -30.04
C LYS A 17 15.24 11.78 -31.33
N ARG A 18 14.08 11.13 -31.25
CA ARG A 18 13.27 10.68 -32.37
C ARG A 18 11.90 11.36 -32.25
N PRO A 19 11.74 12.58 -32.80
CA PRO A 19 10.54 13.38 -32.61
C PRO A 19 9.29 12.66 -33.10
N GLU A 20 8.36 12.41 -32.19
CA GLU A 20 7.02 11.92 -32.48
C GLU A 20 5.98 12.98 -32.10
N ASN A 21 4.99 13.20 -32.96
CA ASN A 21 3.99 14.23 -32.74
C ASN A 21 2.72 13.59 -32.16
N ARG A 22 2.36 14.01 -30.95
CA ARG A 22 1.03 13.79 -30.38
C ARG A 22 0.17 15.01 -30.66
N THR A 23 -1.05 14.83 -31.19
CA THR A 23 -2.00 15.94 -31.41
C THR A 23 -3.36 15.62 -30.80
N HIS A 24 -3.82 16.43 -29.86
CA HIS A 24 -5.18 16.38 -29.29
C HIS A 24 -5.73 17.79 -29.13
N HIS A 25 -7.04 17.96 -29.35
CA HIS A 25 -7.75 19.25 -29.19
C HIS A 25 -7.05 20.44 -29.88
N GLY A 26 -6.40 20.19 -31.03
CA GLY A 26 -5.65 21.20 -31.79
C GLY A 26 -4.29 21.60 -31.19
N HIS A 27 -3.87 20.98 -30.09
CA HIS A 27 -2.55 21.14 -29.50
C HIS A 27 -1.61 20.01 -29.96
N ALA A 28 -0.46 20.39 -30.51
CA ALA A 28 0.61 19.46 -30.89
C ALA A 28 1.72 19.48 -29.84
N PHE A 29 2.07 18.31 -29.32
CA PHE A 29 3.22 18.08 -28.46
C PHE A 29 4.23 17.20 -29.20
N VAL A 30 5.49 17.63 -29.24
CA VAL A 30 6.58 16.87 -29.86
C VAL A 30 7.29 16.11 -28.76
N ASP A 31 7.12 14.79 -28.73
CA ASP A 31 7.80 13.91 -27.81
C ASP A 31 9.05 13.32 -28.48
N PRO A 32 10.27 13.75 -28.10
CA PRO A 32 11.50 13.23 -28.69
C PRO A 32 11.87 11.83 -28.21
N TRP A 33 11.22 11.28 -27.18
CA TRP A 33 11.64 10.05 -26.50
C TRP A 33 10.53 9.01 -26.36
N GLU A 34 9.45 9.12 -27.11
CA GLU A 34 8.36 8.14 -27.07
C GLU A 34 8.82 6.73 -27.48
N TRP A 35 9.82 6.65 -28.36
CA TRP A 35 10.46 5.38 -28.75
C TRP A 35 11.05 4.59 -27.58
N LEU A 36 11.30 5.22 -26.42
CA LEU A 36 11.82 4.56 -25.22
C LEU A 36 10.80 3.61 -24.55
N ARG A 37 9.52 3.65 -24.96
CA ARG A 37 8.47 2.78 -24.41
C ARG A 37 8.57 1.32 -24.88
N ASP A 38 9.27 1.09 -25.99
CA ASP A 38 9.46 -0.27 -26.52
C ASP A 38 10.46 -1.04 -25.65
N LYS A 39 9.94 -1.79 -24.68
CA LYS A 39 10.73 -2.60 -23.74
C LYS A 39 11.51 -3.73 -24.39
N GLU A 40 11.15 -4.13 -25.61
CA GLU A 40 11.85 -5.18 -26.35
C GLU A 40 13.03 -4.62 -27.18
N ASN A 41 13.12 -3.29 -27.31
CA ASN A 41 14.16 -2.64 -28.08
C ASN A 41 15.53 -2.74 -27.36
N PRO A 42 16.56 -3.37 -27.96
CA PRO A 42 17.89 -3.48 -27.37
C PRO A 42 18.57 -2.14 -27.07
N GLU A 43 18.24 -1.08 -27.82
CA GLU A 43 18.76 0.27 -27.57
C GLU A 43 18.18 0.87 -26.28
N VAL A 44 16.94 0.55 -25.95
CA VAL A 44 16.29 0.97 -24.70
C VAL A 44 16.93 0.24 -23.52
N ILE A 45 17.11 -1.07 -23.62
CA ILE A 45 17.78 -1.87 -22.57
C ILE A 45 19.21 -1.36 -22.34
N SER A 46 19.96 -1.12 -23.42
CA SER A 46 21.34 -0.60 -23.33
C SER A 46 21.39 0.79 -22.68
N LEU A 47 20.39 1.66 -22.95
CA LEU A 47 20.28 2.97 -22.30
C LEU A 47 19.98 2.81 -20.80
N ILE A 48 19.05 1.93 -20.43
CA ILE A 48 18.70 1.67 -19.02
C ILE A 48 19.92 1.16 -18.25
N GLU A 49 20.67 0.21 -18.81
CA GLU A 49 21.90 -0.30 -18.21
C GLU A 49 22.96 0.81 -18.04
N ALA A 50 23.10 1.70 -19.03
CA ALA A 50 23.98 2.86 -18.93
C ALA A 50 23.51 3.86 -17.85
N GLU A 51 22.20 4.08 -17.71
CA GLU A 51 21.65 4.93 -16.65
C GLU A 51 21.89 4.34 -15.26
N ASN A 52 21.69 3.03 -15.09
CA ASN A 52 22.03 2.33 -13.84
C ASN A 52 23.52 2.48 -13.52
N GLN A 53 24.40 2.30 -14.49
CA GLN A 53 25.84 2.50 -14.30
C GLN A 53 26.16 3.96 -13.90
N TRP A 54 25.47 4.94 -14.48
CA TRP A 54 25.68 6.35 -14.13
C TRP A 54 25.23 6.65 -12.70
N THR A 55 24.10 6.09 -12.29
CA THR A 55 23.59 6.20 -10.93
C THR A 55 24.53 5.53 -9.94
N GLU A 56 24.99 4.31 -10.22
CA GLU A 56 26.01 3.60 -9.41
C GLU A 56 27.27 4.45 -9.22
N GLN A 57 27.78 5.09 -10.29
CA GLN A 57 28.95 5.95 -10.23
C GLN A 57 28.72 7.21 -9.37
N ASN A 58 27.55 7.84 -9.46
CA ASN A 58 27.22 9.02 -8.66
C ASN A 58 26.97 8.68 -7.18
N LEU A 59 26.48 7.48 -6.90
CA LEU A 59 26.24 6.99 -5.54
C LEU A 59 27.47 6.28 -4.93
N ALA A 60 28.57 6.16 -5.66
CA ALA A 60 29.80 5.52 -5.18
C ALA A 60 30.35 6.17 -3.91
N ALA A 61 30.26 7.51 -3.80
CA ALA A 61 30.68 8.25 -2.61
C ALA A 61 29.83 7.91 -1.36
N THR A 62 28.59 7.47 -1.55
CA THR A 62 27.67 7.07 -0.49
C THR A 62 27.59 5.55 -0.32
N LYS A 63 28.39 4.75 -1.03
CA LYS A 63 28.29 3.28 -0.98
C LYS A 63 28.53 2.73 0.43
N THR A 64 29.54 3.25 1.14
CA THR A 64 29.76 2.87 2.54
C THR A 64 28.57 3.22 3.44
N LEU A 65 27.93 4.36 3.21
CA LEU A 65 26.72 4.75 3.94
C LEU A 65 25.55 3.82 3.61
N GLN A 66 25.39 3.38 2.36
CA GLN A 66 24.35 2.40 1.99
C GLN A 66 24.54 1.09 2.77
N ASP A 67 25.76 0.55 2.79
CA ASP A 67 26.05 -0.69 3.49
C ASP A 67 25.82 -0.52 5.01
N THR A 68 26.21 0.64 5.57
CA THR A 68 25.95 1.00 6.98
C THR A 68 24.45 1.11 7.26
N LEU A 69 23.66 1.73 6.39
CA LEU A 69 22.21 1.86 6.57
C LEU A 69 21.54 0.48 6.55
N VAL A 70 21.95 -0.42 5.66
CA VAL A 70 21.44 -1.81 5.66
C VAL A 70 21.77 -2.51 6.98
N ASP A 71 23.01 -2.36 7.46
CA ASP A 71 23.43 -2.92 8.76
C ASP A 71 22.63 -2.34 9.93
N GLU A 72 22.33 -1.04 9.90
CA GLU A 72 21.48 -0.38 10.89
C GLU A 72 20.03 -0.87 10.81
N TYR A 73 19.44 -1.00 9.62
CA TYR A 73 18.07 -1.53 9.46
C TYR A 73 17.98 -2.94 10.02
N ARG A 74 19.02 -3.76 9.78
CA ARG A 74 19.15 -5.09 10.35
C ARG A 74 19.27 -5.04 11.87
N ALA A 75 20.11 -4.15 12.41
CA ALA A 75 20.29 -3.98 13.85
C ALA A 75 19.02 -3.47 14.56
N HIS A 76 18.22 -2.63 13.90
CA HIS A 76 16.95 -2.06 14.41
C HIS A 76 15.75 -2.97 14.19
N THR A 77 15.93 -4.16 13.62
CA THR A 77 14.86 -5.11 13.33
C THR A 77 15.08 -6.40 14.10
N LYS A 78 14.04 -6.91 14.77
CA LYS A 78 14.03 -8.28 15.27
C LYS A 78 14.07 -9.27 14.09
N LEU A 79 15.21 -9.91 13.87
CA LEU A 79 15.47 -10.68 12.63
C LEU A 79 14.71 -12.00 12.57
N ASP A 80 14.52 -12.61 13.73
CA ASP A 80 13.67 -13.77 13.97
C ASP A 80 12.36 -13.29 14.61
N ASP A 81 11.23 -13.53 13.96
CA ASP A 81 9.96 -13.03 14.46
C ASP A 81 8.81 -13.96 14.11
N THR A 82 7.76 -13.88 14.92
CA THR A 82 6.55 -14.68 14.76
C THR A 82 5.34 -13.75 14.71
N SER A 83 4.45 -13.96 13.75
CA SER A 83 3.14 -13.30 13.80
C SER A 83 2.39 -13.72 15.06
N VAL A 84 1.50 -12.88 15.61
CA VAL A 84 0.57 -13.35 16.65
C VAL A 84 -0.32 -14.43 16.04
N PRO A 85 -0.32 -15.66 16.57
CA PRO A 85 -1.13 -16.74 15.99
C PRO A 85 -2.61 -16.36 15.94
N THR A 86 -3.24 -16.69 14.83
CA THR A 86 -4.65 -16.42 14.58
C THR A 86 -5.40 -17.73 14.53
N ARG A 87 -6.48 -17.83 15.31
CA ARG A 87 -7.31 -19.01 15.33
C ARG A 87 -8.34 -18.94 14.19
N ILE A 88 -8.44 -20.02 13.43
CA ILE A 88 -9.52 -20.26 12.48
C ILE A 88 -10.03 -21.67 12.71
N GLY A 89 -11.24 -21.78 13.26
CA GLY A 89 -11.85 -23.07 13.63
C GLY A 89 -11.00 -23.83 14.65
N ASN A 90 -10.56 -25.03 14.25
CA ASN A 90 -9.82 -25.97 15.09
C ASN A 90 -8.29 -25.86 14.93
N TRP A 91 -7.79 -24.76 14.35
CA TRP A 91 -6.38 -24.56 14.07
C TRP A 91 -5.92 -23.14 14.42
N TRP A 92 -4.68 -23.03 14.87
CA TRP A 92 -3.93 -21.79 14.95
C TRP A 92 -3.02 -21.67 13.72
N TYR A 93 -3.02 -20.51 13.08
CA TYR A 93 -2.19 -20.18 11.92
C TYR A 93 -1.21 -19.08 12.29
N TYR A 94 0.03 -19.20 11.82
CA TYR A 94 1.07 -18.21 12.07
C TYR A 94 2.15 -18.25 10.99
N ALA A 95 2.83 -17.11 10.84
CA ALA A 95 4.02 -16.96 10.03
C ALA A 95 5.24 -16.79 10.92
N VAL A 96 6.38 -17.32 10.47
CA VAL A 96 7.69 -17.18 11.11
C VAL A 96 8.69 -16.66 10.11
N VAL A 97 9.45 -15.66 10.51
CA VAL A 97 10.68 -15.24 9.82
C VAL A 97 11.85 -15.68 10.70
N GLN A 98 12.89 -16.25 10.08
CA GLN A 98 14.09 -16.71 10.79
C GLN A 98 15.28 -15.80 10.47
N THR A 99 16.25 -15.75 11.38
CA THR A 99 17.50 -15.02 11.14
C THR A 99 18.21 -15.56 9.89
N GLY A 100 18.63 -14.66 9.01
CA GLY A 100 19.28 -15.02 7.73
C GLY A 100 18.34 -15.56 6.65
N LYS A 101 17.02 -15.46 6.86
CA LYS A 101 15.99 -15.74 5.86
C LYS A 101 15.26 -14.46 5.49
N ASP A 102 14.89 -14.35 4.21
CA ASP A 102 14.29 -13.13 3.64
C ASP A 102 12.77 -13.18 3.56
N TYR A 103 12.21 -14.39 3.64
CA TYR A 103 10.79 -14.63 3.44
C TYR A 103 10.17 -15.43 4.60
N PRO A 104 8.85 -15.28 4.83
CA PRO A 104 8.16 -16.01 5.88
C PRO A 104 7.96 -17.50 5.56
N ILE A 105 7.83 -18.27 6.63
CA ILE A 105 7.37 -19.66 6.65
C ILE A 105 5.97 -19.67 7.27
N TYR A 106 4.99 -20.21 6.58
CA TYR A 106 3.61 -20.32 7.04
C TYR A 106 3.35 -21.70 7.62
N LEU A 107 2.83 -21.74 8.85
CA LEU A 107 2.55 -22.97 9.58
C LEU A 107 1.17 -22.92 10.24
N ARG A 108 0.73 -24.08 10.70
CA ARG A 108 -0.43 -24.21 11.58
C ARG A 108 -0.24 -25.27 12.65
N THR A 109 -1.02 -25.19 13.71
CA THR A 109 -1.04 -26.18 14.81
C THR A 109 -2.48 -26.37 15.33
N PRO A 110 -2.86 -27.55 15.86
CA PRO A 110 -4.20 -27.76 16.38
C PRO A 110 -4.57 -26.75 17.48
N ALA A 111 -5.82 -26.30 17.49
CA ALA A 111 -6.42 -25.52 18.57
C ALA A 111 -7.32 -26.42 19.45
N ASP A 112 -7.54 -26.01 20.69
CA ASP A 112 -8.50 -26.65 21.59
C ASP A 112 -9.93 -26.44 21.06
N GLN A 113 -10.63 -27.54 20.76
CA GLN A 113 -11.96 -27.52 20.16
C GLN A 113 -13.04 -26.97 21.10
N GLU A 114 -12.84 -27.02 22.42
CA GLU A 114 -13.84 -26.63 23.42
C GLU A 114 -13.55 -25.25 24.05
N ASN A 115 -12.30 -24.79 24.01
CA ASN A 115 -11.91 -23.52 24.63
C ASN A 115 -11.67 -22.40 23.60
N TYR A 116 -12.68 -21.58 23.33
CA TYR A 116 -12.62 -20.43 22.41
C TYR A 116 -11.72 -19.28 22.92
N TYR A 117 -11.49 -19.22 24.24
CA TYR A 117 -10.62 -18.22 24.89
C TYR A 117 -9.21 -18.77 25.14
N GLN A 118 -8.83 -19.86 24.46
CA GLN A 118 -7.49 -20.43 24.55
C GLN A 118 -6.45 -19.35 24.18
N GLU A 119 -5.43 -19.21 25.03
CA GLU A 119 -4.28 -18.37 24.75
C GLU A 119 -3.55 -18.84 23.48
N PRO A 120 -3.14 -17.92 22.57
CA PRO A 120 -2.37 -18.27 21.39
C PRO A 120 -1.11 -19.09 21.75
N PRO A 121 -0.75 -20.11 20.96
CA PRO A 121 0.45 -20.89 21.21
C PRO A 121 1.71 -20.01 21.15
N LYS A 122 2.66 -20.27 22.05
CA LYS A 122 3.97 -19.63 21.98
C LYS A 122 4.82 -20.35 20.95
N VAL A 123 5.32 -19.61 19.96
CA VAL A 123 6.14 -20.16 18.87
C VAL A 123 7.59 -19.72 19.08
N ASN A 124 8.52 -20.67 19.00
CA ASN A 124 9.95 -20.36 18.93
C ASN A 124 10.35 -20.23 17.45
N PRO A 125 10.82 -19.07 16.97
CA PRO A 125 11.20 -18.91 15.57
C PRO A 125 12.38 -19.80 15.15
N ASP A 126 13.26 -20.23 16.08
CA ASP A 126 14.37 -21.14 15.78
C ASP A 126 13.92 -22.59 15.55
N ASN A 127 12.80 -22.99 16.13
CA ASN A 127 12.20 -24.31 15.94
C ASN A 127 10.67 -24.17 15.76
N PRO A 128 10.23 -23.61 14.62
CA PRO A 128 8.83 -23.22 14.45
C PRO A 128 7.88 -24.41 14.24
N THR A 129 8.44 -25.60 14.00
CA THR A 129 7.73 -26.85 13.77
C THR A 129 7.39 -27.62 15.04
N GLU A 130 7.97 -27.28 16.19
CA GLU A 130 7.69 -27.93 17.47
C GLU A 130 7.43 -26.88 18.56
N LEU A 131 6.21 -26.88 19.09
CA LEU A 131 5.81 -25.98 20.16
C LEU A 131 6.44 -26.38 21.51
N PRO A 132 6.52 -25.47 22.49
CA PRO A 132 7.10 -25.76 23.82
C PRO A 132 6.44 -26.92 24.58
N ASP A 133 5.20 -27.27 24.26
CA ASP A 133 4.47 -28.40 24.85
C ASP A 133 4.68 -29.73 24.11
N GLY A 134 5.52 -29.74 23.06
CA GLY A 134 5.81 -30.90 22.20
C GLY A 134 4.86 -31.07 21.02
N THR A 135 3.85 -30.21 20.88
CA THR A 135 2.91 -30.24 19.74
C THR A 135 3.65 -29.94 18.45
N GLN A 136 3.42 -30.76 17.42
CA GLN A 136 4.03 -30.59 16.11
C GLN A 136 3.17 -29.67 15.25
N ALA A 137 3.78 -28.64 14.69
CA ALA A 137 3.15 -27.76 13.71
C ALA A 137 3.30 -28.34 12.30
N HIS A 138 2.30 -28.07 11.47
CA HIS A 138 2.23 -28.50 10.08
C HIS A 138 2.73 -27.35 9.20
N LEU A 139 3.72 -27.63 8.36
CA LEU A 139 4.18 -26.70 7.34
C LEU A 139 3.09 -26.52 6.27
N LEU A 140 2.76 -25.27 5.95
CA LEU A 140 1.92 -24.92 4.81
C LEU A 140 2.80 -24.51 3.64
N VAL A 141 3.59 -23.45 3.79
CA VAL A 141 4.45 -22.92 2.73
C VAL A 141 5.74 -22.39 3.33
N ASP A 142 6.88 -22.76 2.76
CA ASP A 142 8.16 -22.08 2.99
C ASP A 142 8.50 -21.25 1.75
N VAL A 143 8.34 -19.93 1.85
CA VAL A 143 8.59 -19.02 0.72
C VAL A 143 10.09 -18.94 0.41
N ASN A 144 10.97 -19.23 1.36
CA ASN A 144 12.41 -19.29 1.08
C ASN A 144 12.77 -20.48 0.18
N ALA A 145 12.04 -21.58 0.28
CA ALA A 145 12.20 -22.71 -0.63
C ALA A 145 11.71 -22.36 -2.04
N LEU A 146 10.60 -21.61 -2.14
CA LEU A 146 10.09 -21.11 -3.43
C LEU A 146 11.04 -20.10 -4.08
N ALA A 147 11.69 -19.26 -3.29
CA ALA A 147 12.64 -18.26 -3.78
C ALA A 147 14.02 -18.82 -4.18
N GLN A 148 14.27 -20.12 -3.99
CA GLN A 148 15.60 -20.69 -4.22
C GLN A 148 15.96 -20.69 -5.72
N GLY A 149 16.92 -19.84 -6.08
CA GLY A 149 17.41 -19.73 -7.47
C GLY A 149 16.66 -18.68 -8.30
N GLU A 150 15.65 -18.04 -7.71
CA GLU A 150 14.86 -16.99 -8.34
C GLU A 150 15.36 -15.62 -7.92
N SER A 151 15.40 -14.68 -8.87
CA SER A 151 15.82 -13.28 -8.61
C SER A 151 14.71 -12.45 -7.95
N PHE A 152 13.46 -12.89 -8.09
CA PHE A 152 12.28 -12.28 -7.49
C PHE A 152 11.31 -13.38 -7.05
N THR A 153 10.62 -13.18 -5.94
CA THR A 153 9.53 -14.05 -5.51
C THR A 153 8.54 -13.27 -4.66
N SER A 154 7.27 -13.35 -5.03
CA SER A 154 6.14 -12.82 -4.26
C SER A 154 5.09 -13.89 -4.08
N THR A 155 4.42 -13.90 -2.92
CA THR A 155 3.30 -14.80 -2.65
C THR A 155 2.05 -14.05 -2.23
N THR A 156 0.89 -14.55 -2.66
CA THR A 156 -0.43 -13.97 -2.36
C THR A 156 -1.50 -15.07 -2.25
N ASN A 157 -2.78 -14.71 -2.16
CA ASN A 157 -3.94 -15.62 -2.16
C ASN A 157 -3.83 -16.76 -1.13
N HIS A 158 -3.33 -16.40 0.05
CA HIS A 158 -3.15 -17.29 1.20
C HIS A 158 -4.50 -17.52 1.90
N GLU A 159 -5.14 -18.67 1.67
CA GLU A 159 -6.46 -18.98 2.24
C GLU A 159 -6.54 -20.45 2.67
N ILE A 160 -7.30 -20.75 3.72
CA ILE A 160 -7.60 -22.11 4.16
C ILE A 160 -9.04 -22.48 3.81
N SER A 161 -9.27 -23.70 3.32
CA SER A 161 -10.61 -24.23 3.09
C SER A 161 -11.42 -24.35 4.40
N PRO A 162 -12.76 -24.26 4.35
CA PRO A 162 -13.63 -24.37 5.53
C PRO A 162 -13.42 -25.63 6.37
N ASP A 163 -13.11 -26.78 5.75
CA ASP A 163 -12.80 -28.04 6.44
C ASP A 163 -11.35 -28.14 6.94
N ALA A 164 -10.56 -27.09 6.70
CA ALA A 164 -9.12 -27.00 6.96
C ALA A 164 -8.30 -28.10 6.27
N ARG A 165 -8.79 -28.73 5.21
CA ARG A 165 -8.04 -29.75 4.48
C ARG A 165 -7.11 -29.17 3.42
N TYR A 166 -7.50 -28.08 2.78
CA TYR A 166 -6.77 -27.47 1.68
C TYR A 166 -6.31 -26.07 2.03
N TYR A 167 -5.09 -25.72 1.60
CA TYR A 167 -4.53 -24.40 1.75
C TYR A 167 -4.10 -23.87 0.38
N THR A 168 -4.40 -22.62 0.08
CA THR A 168 -4.05 -21.99 -1.20
C THR A 168 -2.94 -20.98 -1.00
N TYR A 169 -2.10 -20.83 -2.03
CA TYR A 169 -1.16 -19.72 -2.16
C TYR A 169 -0.82 -19.54 -3.64
N ALA A 170 -0.56 -18.30 -4.04
CA ALA A 170 -0.19 -17.91 -5.40
C ALA A 170 1.25 -17.41 -5.43
N VAL A 171 1.99 -17.65 -6.52
CA VAL A 171 3.42 -17.29 -6.67
C VAL A 171 3.67 -16.53 -7.97
N ASP A 172 4.48 -15.47 -7.88
CA ASP A 172 5.04 -14.70 -9.01
C ASP A 172 6.57 -14.58 -8.84
N HIS A 173 7.31 -14.93 -9.90
CA HIS A 173 8.78 -14.87 -9.95
C HIS A 173 9.35 -13.74 -10.82
N SER A 174 8.48 -12.91 -11.40
CA SER A 174 8.82 -11.86 -12.37
C SER A 174 8.50 -10.44 -11.90
N GLY A 175 7.51 -10.29 -11.01
CA GLY A 175 7.03 -9.00 -10.50
C GLY A 175 5.93 -8.36 -11.35
N ASP A 176 5.39 -9.04 -12.36
CA ASP A 176 4.33 -8.52 -13.24
C ASP A 176 2.90 -8.68 -12.69
N GLU A 177 2.78 -9.20 -11.46
CA GLU A 177 1.53 -9.45 -10.74
C GLU A 177 0.61 -10.47 -11.45
N ARG A 178 1.18 -11.37 -12.26
CA ARG A 178 0.54 -12.60 -12.74
C ARG A 178 1.05 -13.78 -11.94
N PHE A 179 0.11 -14.52 -11.35
CA PHE A 179 0.46 -15.59 -10.44
C PHE A 179 0.05 -16.97 -10.97
N THR A 180 0.81 -17.97 -10.55
CA THR A 180 0.34 -19.37 -10.53
C THR A 180 -0.23 -19.66 -9.15
N GLN A 181 -1.52 -19.99 -9.10
CA GLN A 181 -2.24 -20.39 -7.91
C GLN A 181 -2.03 -21.87 -7.65
N TYR A 182 -1.64 -22.23 -6.43
CA TYR A 182 -1.48 -23.61 -5.97
C TYR A 182 -2.51 -23.96 -4.90
N VAL A 183 -2.95 -25.22 -4.90
CA VAL A 183 -3.78 -25.82 -3.84
C VAL A 183 -3.01 -26.96 -3.18
N LEU A 184 -2.71 -26.82 -1.90
CA LEU A 184 -1.99 -27.78 -1.06
C LEU A 184 -2.97 -28.61 -0.23
N ASP A 185 -2.88 -29.94 -0.26
CA ASP A 185 -3.52 -30.79 0.75
C ASP A 185 -2.65 -30.76 2.03
N THR A 186 -3.23 -30.22 3.10
CA THR A 186 -2.55 -29.94 4.37
C THR A 186 -2.25 -31.17 5.24
N VAL A 187 -2.78 -32.34 4.86
CA VAL A 187 -2.49 -33.61 5.52
C VAL A 187 -1.27 -34.27 4.88
N SER A 188 -1.24 -34.27 3.55
CA SER A 188 -0.15 -34.90 2.78
C SER A 188 1.04 -33.97 2.52
N GLY A 189 0.83 -32.64 2.55
CA GLY A 189 1.80 -31.64 2.13
C GLY A 189 2.02 -31.59 0.61
N GLN A 190 1.13 -32.19 -0.18
CA GLN A 190 1.26 -32.23 -1.64
C GLN A 190 0.38 -31.17 -2.31
N ILE A 191 0.89 -30.60 -3.40
CA ILE A 191 0.09 -29.79 -4.32
C ILE A 191 -0.84 -30.73 -5.08
N VAL A 192 -2.14 -30.49 -4.97
CA VAL A 192 -3.18 -31.31 -5.60
C VAL A 192 -3.70 -30.69 -6.88
N ASP A 193 -3.75 -29.36 -6.97
CA ASP A 193 -4.17 -28.61 -8.15
C ASP A 193 -3.32 -27.34 -8.34
N GLN A 194 -3.28 -26.84 -9.57
CA GLN A 194 -2.62 -25.59 -9.95
C GLN A 194 -3.43 -24.85 -11.03
N ILE A 195 -3.41 -23.51 -11.00
CA ILE A 195 -4.12 -22.64 -11.95
C ILE A 195 -3.20 -21.49 -12.34
N GLU A 196 -2.93 -21.32 -13.63
CA GLU A 196 -2.09 -20.26 -14.16
C GLU A 196 -2.89 -18.98 -14.47
N ASN A 197 -2.18 -17.85 -14.62
CA ASN A 197 -2.71 -16.54 -15.01
C ASN A 197 -3.78 -16.00 -14.06
N VAL A 198 -3.60 -16.21 -12.76
CA VAL A 198 -4.47 -15.71 -11.69
C VAL A 198 -3.94 -14.37 -11.18
N VAL A 199 -4.83 -13.52 -10.69
CA VAL A 199 -4.49 -12.26 -9.98
C VAL A 199 -5.00 -12.30 -8.54
N TYR A 200 -4.92 -11.19 -7.82
CA TYR A 200 -5.41 -11.08 -6.44
C TYR A 200 -6.88 -11.47 -6.31
N GLY A 201 -7.20 -12.27 -5.29
CA GLY A 201 -8.56 -12.65 -4.93
C GLY A 201 -8.86 -14.13 -5.15
N VAL A 202 -9.14 -14.82 -4.05
CA VAL A 202 -9.61 -16.20 -3.99
C VAL A 202 -10.70 -16.32 -2.93
N ALA A 203 -11.57 -17.31 -3.08
CA ALA A 203 -12.54 -17.66 -2.05
C ALA A 203 -12.95 -19.13 -2.14
N TRP A 204 -13.00 -19.82 -1.01
CA TRP A 204 -13.50 -21.20 -0.95
C TRP A 204 -15.03 -21.29 -0.94
N SER A 205 -15.55 -22.30 -1.64
CA SER A 205 -16.91 -22.81 -1.36
C SER A 205 -17.00 -23.44 0.03
N ALA A 206 -18.18 -23.42 0.64
CA ALA A 206 -18.42 -23.98 1.98
C ALA A 206 -18.10 -25.48 2.08
N SER A 207 -18.26 -26.21 0.97
CA SER A 207 -17.95 -27.65 0.86
C SER A 207 -16.46 -27.96 0.64
N SER A 208 -15.58 -26.95 0.56
CA SER A 208 -14.13 -27.13 0.36
C SER A 208 -13.74 -27.91 -0.91
N ASN A 209 -14.63 -27.95 -1.91
CA ASN A 209 -14.44 -28.72 -3.16
C ASN A 209 -14.34 -27.83 -4.41
N CYS A 210 -14.60 -26.54 -4.27
CA CYS A 210 -14.43 -25.56 -5.33
C CYS A 210 -13.73 -24.30 -4.79
N LEU A 211 -12.87 -23.73 -5.63
CA LEU A 211 -12.14 -22.49 -5.39
C LEU A 211 -12.56 -21.46 -6.43
N TYR A 212 -12.97 -20.28 -5.99
CA TYR A 212 -13.22 -19.14 -6.88
C TYR A 212 -11.93 -18.33 -6.97
N TYR A 213 -11.64 -17.79 -8.16
CA TYR A 213 -10.45 -17.00 -8.40
C TYR A 213 -10.67 -15.93 -9.47
N VAL A 214 -9.77 -14.96 -9.53
CA VAL A 214 -9.89 -13.79 -10.42
C VAL A 214 -8.85 -13.86 -11.55
N ARG A 215 -9.25 -13.42 -12.75
CA ARG A 215 -8.34 -13.18 -13.89
C ARG A 215 -8.41 -11.74 -14.37
N ALA A 216 -7.27 -11.21 -14.79
CA ALA A 216 -7.17 -9.91 -15.44
C ALA A 216 -7.15 -10.00 -16.98
N ASP A 217 -7.65 -8.97 -17.65
CA ASP A 217 -7.62 -8.80 -19.11
C ASP A 217 -6.23 -8.40 -19.63
N GLU A 218 -6.11 -8.09 -20.92
CA GLU A 218 -4.86 -7.67 -21.57
C GLU A 218 -4.32 -6.32 -21.06
N ALA A 219 -5.16 -5.50 -20.42
CA ALA A 219 -4.78 -4.23 -19.78
C ALA A 219 -4.50 -4.42 -18.27
N TRP A 220 -4.29 -5.65 -17.80
CA TRP A 220 -4.04 -5.99 -16.39
C TRP A 220 -5.20 -5.63 -15.43
N ARG A 221 -6.41 -5.35 -15.95
CA ARG A 221 -7.58 -5.06 -15.13
C ARG A 221 -8.26 -6.36 -14.71
N SER A 222 -8.52 -6.53 -13.41
CA SER A 222 -9.23 -7.70 -12.91
C SER A 222 -10.69 -7.64 -13.33
N HIS A 223 -11.15 -8.59 -14.16
CA HIS A 223 -12.46 -8.46 -14.82
C HIS A 223 -13.28 -9.74 -14.84
N GLN A 224 -12.69 -10.90 -14.53
CA GLN A 224 -13.41 -12.17 -14.54
C GLN A 224 -13.26 -12.91 -13.22
N VAL A 225 -14.36 -13.53 -12.79
CA VAL A 225 -14.39 -14.49 -11.68
C VAL A 225 -14.67 -15.87 -12.25
N TRP A 226 -13.82 -16.82 -11.91
CA TRP A 226 -13.85 -18.20 -12.37
C TRP A 226 -14.04 -19.16 -11.21
N LEU A 227 -14.63 -20.32 -11.48
CA LEU A 227 -14.80 -21.42 -10.53
C LEU A 227 -13.95 -22.61 -10.96
N HIS A 228 -13.00 -22.98 -10.10
CA HIS A 228 -12.24 -24.20 -10.20
C HIS A 228 -12.86 -25.30 -9.33
N ARG A 229 -13.00 -26.52 -9.89
CA ARG A 229 -13.45 -27.70 -9.15
C ARG A 229 -12.25 -28.58 -8.84
N LEU A 230 -12.02 -28.87 -7.56
CA LEU A 230 -10.83 -29.60 -7.13
C LEU A 230 -10.70 -30.96 -7.85
N GLY A 231 -9.48 -31.26 -8.28
CA GLY A 231 -9.10 -32.46 -9.03
C GLY A 231 -9.57 -32.48 -10.48
N GLN A 232 -10.17 -31.40 -11.00
CA GLN A 232 -10.45 -31.23 -12.43
C GLN A 232 -9.36 -30.38 -13.10
N PRO A 233 -9.10 -30.55 -14.41
CA PRO A 233 -8.19 -29.68 -15.15
C PRO A 233 -8.72 -28.24 -15.18
N ALA A 234 -7.84 -27.25 -15.01
CA ALA A 234 -8.19 -25.82 -14.99
C ALA A 234 -8.82 -25.33 -16.31
N GLU A 235 -8.63 -26.04 -17.41
CA GLU A 235 -9.27 -25.75 -18.70
C GLU A 235 -10.78 -26.04 -18.70
N THR A 236 -11.27 -26.76 -17.67
CA THR A 236 -12.70 -27.06 -17.47
C THR A 236 -13.39 -26.08 -16.52
N ASP A 237 -12.66 -25.09 -16.01
CA ASP A 237 -13.17 -24.10 -15.08
C ASP A 237 -14.33 -23.29 -15.69
N GLU A 238 -15.29 -22.92 -14.85
CA GLU A 238 -16.52 -22.26 -15.27
C GLU A 238 -16.41 -20.74 -15.02
N LEU A 239 -16.71 -19.93 -16.04
CA LEU A 239 -16.81 -18.47 -15.89
C LEU A 239 -18.09 -18.14 -15.09
N ILE A 240 -17.93 -17.46 -13.96
CA ILE A 240 -19.03 -17.07 -13.05
C ILE A 240 -19.50 -15.65 -13.32
N TYR A 241 -18.57 -14.72 -13.52
CA TYR A 241 -18.86 -13.31 -13.75
C TYR A 241 -17.81 -12.67 -14.65
N GLN A 242 -18.23 -11.69 -15.45
CA GLN A 242 -17.38 -10.84 -16.26
C GLN A 242 -17.84 -9.38 -16.12
N GLU A 243 -16.89 -8.47 -15.86
CA GLU A 243 -17.08 -7.03 -15.84
C GLU A 243 -16.66 -6.42 -17.18
N ASP A 244 -17.65 -6.01 -17.96
CA ASP A 244 -17.45 -5.39 -19.27
C ASP A 244 -17.17 -3.88 -19.19
N ASP A 245 -17.47 -3.23 -18.06
CA ASP A 245 -17.15 -1.82 -17.87
C ASP A 245 -15.68 -1.65 -17.44
N GLU A 246 -14.86 -1.11 -18.33
CA GLU A 246 -13.41 -0.97 -18.15
C GLU A 246 -13.02 -0.04 -16.99
N THR A 247 -13.95 0.76 -16.44
CA THR A 247 -13.68 1.57 -15.25
C THR A 247 -13.73 0.75 -13.95
N PHE A 248 -14.21 -0.49 -14.00
CA PHE A 248 -14.40 -1.34 -12.82
C PHE A 248 -13.39 -2.49 -12.78
N ASN A 249 -12.83 -2.72 -11.59
CA ASN A 249 -12.06 -3.91 -11.25
C ASN A 249 -12.92 -4.83 -10.39
N VAL A 250 -12.79 -6.14 -10.57
CA VAL A 250 -13.49 -7.16 -9.78
C VAL A 250 -12.54 -7.81 -8.79
N GLY A 251 -12.98 -7.96 -7.55
CA GLY A 251 -12.33 -8.74 -6.51
C GLY A 251 -13.33 -9.68 -5.82
N ILE A 252 -12.81 -10.69 -5.13
CA ILE A 252 -13.60 -11.63 -4.32
C ILE A 252 -12.92 -11.92 -2.99
N GLU A 253 -13.73 -12.25 -2.00
CA GLU A 253 -13.30 -12.81 -0.72
C GLU A 253 -14.41 -13.71 -0.13
N ALA A 254 -14.05 -14.61 0.78
CA ALA A 254 -15.03 -15.36 1.57
C ALA A 254 -15.56 -14.51 2.73
N SER A 255 -16.88 -14.58 2.98
CA SER A 255 -17.45 -13.95 4.17
C SER A 255 -16.97 -14.66 5.43
N ARG A 256 -16.84 -13.91 6.52
CA ARG A 256 -16.31 -14.44 7.78
C ARG A 256 -17.15 -15.59 8.35
N ASP A 257 -18.47 -15.51 8.17
CA ASP A 257 -19.42 -16.55 8.58
C ASP A 257 -19.40 -17.80 7.68
N GLY A 258 -18.65 -17.76 6.57
CA GLY A 258 -18.46 -18.87 5.63
C GLY A 258 -19.68 -19.19 4.77
N ASN A 259 -20.72 -18.36 4.80
CA ASN A 259 -21.96 -18.60 4.06
C ASN A 259 -21.96 -17.96 2.67
N TRP A 260 -21.09 -17.00 2.43
CA TRP A 260 -21.08 -16.20 1.21
C TRP A 260 -19.68 -16.05 0.65
N ILE A 261 -19.61 -15.90 -0.67
CA ILE A 261 -18.48 -15.28 -1.34
C ILE A 261 -18.94 -13.87 -1.71
N ILE A 262 -18.20 -12.88 -1.22
CA ILE A 262 -18.44 -11.48 -1.46
C ILE A 262 -17.65 -11.12 -2.71
N MET A 263 -18.34 -10.71 -3.77
CA MET A 263 -17.74 -10.23 -5.00
C MET A 263 -17.97 -8.72 -5.09
N VAL A 264 -16.92 -7.96 -5.35
CA VAL A 264 -17.00 -6.49 -5.45
C VAL A 264 -16.49 -6.07 -6.82
N ALA A 265 -17.28 -5.27 -7.54
CA ALA A 265 -16.81 -4.49 -8.68
C ALA A 265 -16.65 -3.05 -8.18
N GLY A 266 -15.42 -2.55 -8.20
CA GLY A 266 -15.07 -1.21 -7.72
C GLY A 266 -14.50 -0.35 -8.84
N ALA A 267 -15.03 0.87 -8.97
CA ALA A 267 -14.41 2.00 -9.65
C ALA A 267 -14.06 3.08 -8.60
N THR A 268 -13.37 4.14 -9.00
CA THR A 268 -12.86 5.20 -8.09
C THR A 268 -13.94 5.86 -7.21
N ASN A 269 -15.20 5.91 -7.65
CA ASN A 269 -16.30 6.56 -6.92
C ASN A 269 -17.60 5.75 -6.87
N THR A 270 -17.56 4.49 -7.32
CA THR A 270 -18.75 3.67 -7.46
C THR A 270 -18.38 2.22 -7.15
N SER A 271 -19.17 1.55 -6.32
CA SER A 271 -19.05 0.10 -6.14
C SER A 271 -20.36 -0.62 -6.44
N GLU A 272 -20.24 -1.89 -6.78
CA GLU A 272 -21.33 -2.85 -6.70
C GLU A 272 -20.84 -4.10 -5.98
N THR A 273 -21.60 -4.56 -4.99
CA THR A 273 -21.29 -5.80 -4.27
C THR A 273 -22.34 -6.86 -4.55
N TRP A 274 -21.90 -8.07 -4.84
CA TRP A 274 -22.73 -9.25 -4.99
C TRP A 274 -22.38 -10.28 -3.91
N LEU A 275 -23.39 -11.05 -3.52
CA LEU A 275 -23.24 -12.23 -2.69
C LEU A 275 -23.48 -13.47 -3.54
N ILE A 276 -22.55 -14.42 -3.44
CA ILE A 276 -22.67 -15.76 -4.02
C ILE A 276 -22.83 -16.73 -2.86
N ASP A 277 -23.90 -17.54 -2.84
CA ASP A 277 -24.11 -18.56 -1.81
C ASP A 277 -22.99 -19.61 -1.87
N ALA A 278 -22.18 -19.69 -0.81
CA ALA A 278 -21.03 -20.58 -0.72
C ALA A 278 -21.44 -22.07 -0.65
N HIS A 279 -22.70 -22.38 -0.32
CA HIS A 279 -23.23 -23.75 -0.19
C HIS A 279 -23.86 -24.30 -1.46
N ALA A 280 -24.16 -23.47 -2.45
CA ALA A 280 -24.98 -23.90 -3.60
C ALA A 280 -24.27 -24.90 -4.55
N GLN A 281 -22.98 -25.18 -4.37
CA GLN A 281 -22.16 -26.06 -5.22
C GLN A 281 -22.38 -27.57 -5.01
N GLY A 282 -23.46 -27.97 -4.34
CA GLY A 282 -23.89 -29.37 -4.20
C GLY A 282 -24.63 -29.97 -5.42
N GLY A 283 -24.74 -29.24 -6.54
CA GLY A 283 -25.49 -29.64 -7.74
C GLY A 283 -24.85 -29.23 -9.08
N THR A 284 -25.53 -29.51 -10.21
CA THR A 284 -25.01 -29.37 -11.59
C THR A 284 -24.93 -27.92 -12.13
N ALA A 285 -25.06 -26.89 -11.29
CA ALA A 285 -24.95 -25.50 -11.71
C ALA A 285 -24.41 -24.61 -10.56
N PRO A 286 -23.51 -23.66 -10.85
CA PRO A 286 -22.97 -22.76 -9.84
C PRO A 286 -24.00 -21.75 -9.33
N ALA A 287 -23.80 -21.28 -8.09
CA ALA A 287 -24.57 -20.19 -7.50
C ALA A 287 -24.42 -18.92 -8.35
N ARG A 288 -25.53 -18.28 -8.71
CA ARG A 288 -25.49 -17.00 -9.44
C ARG A 288 -25.22 -15.85 -8.46
N PRO A 289 -24.34 -14.89 -8.78
CA PRO A 289 -24.15 -13.68 -7.99
C PRO A 289 -25.46 -12.91 -7.80
N THR A 290 -25.76 -12.50 -6.57
CA THR A 290 -26.94 -11.69 -6.22
C THR A 290 -26.49 -10.31 -5.77
N SER A 291 -26.82 -9.27 -6.55
CA SER A 291 -26.42 -7.89 -6.25
C SER A 291 -27.14 -7.37 -5.00
N VAL A 292 -26.39 -6.76 -4.10
CA VAL A 292 -26.91 -6.22 -2.82
C VAL A 292 -27.77 -4.98 -3.06
N ALA A 293 -27.41 -4.11 -4.00
CA ALA A 293 -28.12 -2.87 -4.23
C ALA A 293 -28.12 -2.35 -5.69
N GLY A 294 -27.45 -3.05 -6.61
CA GLY A 294 -27.15 -2.55 -7.94
C GLY A 294 -26.04 -1.48 -7.93
N ARG A 295 -25.61 -1.09 -9.12
CA ARG A 295 -24.68 0.03 -9.35
C ARG A 295 -25.42 1.37 -9.34
N HIS A 296 -24.96 2.31 -8.53
CA HIS A 296 -25.43 3.70 -8.52
C HIS A 296 -24.23 4.62 -8.67
N LYS A 297 -24.20 5.44 -9.72
CA LYS A 297 -23.05 6.31 -10.00
C LYS A 297 -22.77 7.24 -8.80
N GLY A 298 -21.51 7.28 -8.36
CA GLY A 298 -21.06 8.10 -7.24
C GLY A 298 -21.36 7.49 -5.87
N VAL A 299 -21.91 6.28 -5.83
CA VAL A 299 -22.23 5.58 -4.58
C VAL A 299 -21.24 4.45 -4.36
N GLU A 300 -20.49 4.56 -3.27
CA GLU A 300 -19.61 3.52 -2.74
C GLU A 300 -20.30 2.89 -1.53
N TYR A 301 -20.22 1.57 -1.46
CA TYR A 301 -20.63 0.79 -0.32
C TYR A 301 -19.77 -0.46 -0.14
N GLN A 302 -19.42 -0.74 1.12
CA GLN A 302 -18.79 -1.98 1.58
C GLN A 302 -19.82 -2.78 2.38
N VAL A 303 -19.86 -4.10 2.17
CA VAL A 303 -20.87 -5.00 2.73
C VAL A 303 -20.21 -6.08 3.57
N GLU A 304 -20.69 -6.27 4.79
CA GLU A 304 -20.30 -7.36 5.68
C GLU A 304 -21.54 -8.21 6.02
N PRO A 305 -21.58 -9.49 5.61
CA PRO A 305 -22.53 -10.45 6.14
C PRO A 305 -22.35 -10.65 7.64
N ALA A 306 -23.39 -10.36 8.42
CA ALA A 306 -23.42 -10.43 9.87
C ALA A 306 -24.42 -11.49 10.36
N GLY A 307 -24.33 -12.70 9.79
CA GLY A 307 -25.27 -13.80 10.06
C GLY A 307 -26.52 -13.71 9.17
N ASP A 308 -27.65 -13.26 9.73
CA ASP A 308 -28.94 -13.22 9.03
C ASP A 308 -29.26 -11.87 8.34
N HIS A 309 -28.31 -10.94 8.39
CA HIS A 309 -28.43 -9.61 7.82
C HIS A 309 -27.06 -9.09 7.33
N LEU A 310 -27.06 -7.88 6.78
CA LEU A 310 -25.89 -7.16 6.31
C LEU A 310 -25.64 -5.92 7.16
N LEU A 311 -24.36 -5.66 7.43
CA LEU A 311 -23.87 -4.34 7.81
C LEU A 311 -23.22 -3.69 6.59
N ILE A 312 -23.57 -2.43 6.33
CA ILE A 312 -23.15 -1.74 5.12
C ILE A 312 -22.61 -0.36 5.50
N VAL A 313 -21.36 -0.07 5.15
CA VAL A 313 -20.82 1.29 5.17
C VAL A 313 -21.00 1.87 3.78
N HIS A 314 -21.70 3.00 3.63
CA HIS A 314 -21.98 3.58 2.31
C HIS A 314 -21.97 5.12 2.33
N ASN A 315 -21.74 5.76 1.17
CA ASN A 315 -21.73 7.23 1.04
C ASN A 315 -23.02 7.85 0.47
N LEU A 316 -24.07 7.05 0.23
CA LEU A 316 -25.30 7.47 -0.47
C LEU A 316 -25.99 8.72 0.14
N ASN A 317 -26.09 8.81 1.47
CA ASN A 317 -26.78 9.92 2.15
C ASN A 317 -25.80 10.89 2.83
N GLU A 318 -24.56 10.45 3.10
CA GLU A 318 -23.53 11.19 3.82
C GLU A 318 -22.20 10.93 3.13
N ILE A 319 -21.55 11.99 2.61
CA ILE A 319 -20.30 11.86 1.84
C ILE A 319 -19.16 11.23 2.64
N GLU A 320 -19.18 11.43 3.96
CA GLU A 320 -18.21 10.86 4.90
C GLU A 320 -18.55 9.42 5.34
N GLY A 321 -19.54 8.80 4.68
CA GLY A 321 -19.99 7.44 4.97
C GLY A 321 -21.06 7.38 6.06
N GLU A 322 -21.90 6.37 6.00
CA GLU A 322 -22.96 6.04 6.95
C GLU A 322 -22.95 4.53 7.16
N LEU A 323 -23.08 4.07 8.41
CA LEU A 323 -23.28 2.66 8.71
C LEU A 323 -24.78 2.36 8.72
N ALA A 324 -25.17 1.33 7.98
CA ALA A 324 -26.55 0.88 7.86
C ALA A 324 -26.68 -0.64 8.09
N TRP A 325 -27.88 -1.03 8.52
CA TRP A 325 -28.35 -2.40 8.54
C TRP A 325 -29.18 -2.68 7.30
N ALA A 326 -29.09 -3.87 6.72
CA ALA A 326 -29.97 -4.29 5.62
C ALA A 326 -30.31 -5.80 5.70
N PRO A 327 -31.49 -6.23 5.22
CA PRO A 327 -31.76 -7.66 5.09
C PRO A 327 -30.89 -8.28 3.98
N LEU A 328 -30.64 -9.58 4.08
CA LEU A 328 -30.03 -10.34 2.98
C LEU A 328 -30.93 -10.27 1.72
N PRO A 329 -30.35 -10.02 0.52
CA PRO A 329 -31.13 -10.04 -0.72
C PRO A 329 -31.61 -11.46 -1.03
N ALA A 330 -32.80 -11.58 -1.62
CA ALA A 330 -33.31 -12.88 -2.07
C ALA A 330 -32.46 -13.40 -3.24
N PRO A 331 -32.13 -14.71 -3.31
CA PRO A 331 -31.27 -15.26 -4.36
C PRO A 331 -31.75 -14.89 -5.77
N GLY A 332 -30.85 -14.30 -6.57
CA GLY A 332 -31.11 -13.86 -7.94
C GLY A 332 -31.99 -12.61 -8.07
N VAL A 333 -32.33 -11.94 -6.96
CA VAL A 333 -33.09 -10.69 -6.94
C VAL A 333 -32.20 -9.58 -6.40
N THR A 334 -31.86 -8.61 -7.25
CA THR A 334 -31.12 -7.41 -6.86
C THR A 334 -31.83 -6.70 -5.70
N GLY A 335 -31.10 -6.45 -4.61
CA GLY A 335 -31.59 -5.65 -3.49
C GLY A 335 -31.69 -4.15 -3.83
N SER A 336 -31.91 -3.31 -2.83
CA SER A 336 -32.07 -1.86 -3.06
C SER A 336 -31.61 -1.05 -1.86
N PRO A 337 -30.96 0.12 -2.07
CA PRO A 337 -30.61 1.03 -0.98
C PRO A 337 -31.80 1.49 -0.14
N SER A 338 -33.04 1.45 -0.67
CA SER A 338 -34.23 1.80 0.11
C SER A 338 -34.52 0.84 1.28
N ALA A 339 -33.89 -0.35 1.28
CA ALA A 339 -33.98 -1.30 2.39
C ALA A 339 -32.94 -1.05 3.49
N TRP A 340 -31.99 -0.14 3.26
CA TRP A 340 -30.94 0.19 4.22
C TRP A 340 -31.49 1.05 5.35
N GLN A 341 -31.30 0.60 6.59
CA GLN A 341 -31.71 1.29 7.80
C GLN A 341 -30.48 1.89 8.45
N SER A 342 -30.44 3.23 8.52
CA SER A 342 -29.37 3.98 9.18
C SER A 342 -29.16 3.52 10.63
N LEU A 343 -27.90 3.23 10.99
CA LEU A 343 -27.48 2.88 12.35
C LEU A 343 -26.64 4.00 12.96
N LEU A 344 -25.62 4.46 12.23
CA LEU A 344 -24.66 5.45 12.72
C LEU A 344 -24.23 6.39 11.60
N LYS A 345 -24.08 7.67 11.94
CA LYS A 345 -23.51 8.70 11.09
C LYS A 345 -22.23 9.26 11.71
N PRO A 346 -21.24 9.67 10.90
CA PRO A 346 -20.03 10.30 11.38
C PRO A 346 -20.35 11.64 12.04
N VAL A 347 -19.60 11.99 13.07
CA VAL A 347 -19.55 13.37 13.57
C VAL A 347 -18.54 14.19 12.75
N GLU A 348 -18.52 15.50 12.93
CA GLU A 348 -17.57 16.39 12.23
C GLU A 348 -16.12 15.90 12.39
N GLY A 349 -15.40 15.79 11.27
CA GLY A 349 -14.02 15.30 11.21
C GLY A 349 -13.88 13.77 11.20
N GLN A 350 -14.98 13.01 11.15
CA GLN A 350 -14.96 11.55 10.97
C GLN A 350 -15.33 11.14 9.56
N ARG A 351 -14.74 10.02 9.11
CA ARG A 351 -15.05 9.32 7.86
C ARG A 351 -15.13 7.82 8.12
N PHE A 352 -16.27 7.18 7.89
CA PHE A 352 -16.44 5.73 8.08
C PHE A 352 -15.91 4.98 6.87
N LEU A 353 -15.06 3.97 7.03
CA LEU A 353 -14.41 3.28 5.91
C LEU A 353 -14.98 1.89 5.65
N SER A 354 -15.05 1.07 6.69
CA SER A 354 -15.42 -0.33 6.58
C SER A 354 -16.00 -0.86 7.89
N ILE A 355 -16.79 -1.91 7.82
CA ILE A 355 -17.31 -2.65 8.97
C ILE A 355 -16.92 -4.13 8.82
N SER A 356 -16.53 -4.76 9.93
CA SER A 356 -16.33 -6.21 10.01
C SER A 356 -17.10 -6.76 11.21
N ALA A 357 -17.73 -7.93 11.06
CA ALA A 357 -18.59 -8.52 12.06
C ALA A 357 -18.13 -9.93 12.43
N CYS A 358 -18.24 -10.23 13.72
CA CYS A 358 -18.19 -11.55 14.31
C CYS A 358 -19.57 -11.89 14.89
N ALA A 359 -19.73 -13.12 15.39
CA ALA A 359 -20.98 -13.58 15.97
C ALA A 359 -21.49 -12.73 17.16
N THR A 360 -20.58 -12.01 17.86
CA THR A 360 -20.90 -11.30 19.10
C THR A 360 -20.63 -9.80 19.06
N HIS A 361 -19.88 -9.30 18.07
CA HIS A 361 -19.42 -7.91 18.02
C HIS A 361 -19.04 -7.52 16.59
N ALA A 362 -18.92 -6.22 16.33
CA ALA A 362 -18.44 -5.68 15.07
C ALA A 362 -17.42 -4.56 15.32
N THR A 363 -16.54 -4.33 14.36
CA THR A 363 -15.57 -3.24 14.34
C THR A 363 -15.81 -2.33 13.16
N LEU A 364 -16.05 -1.05 13.43
CA LEU A 364 -16.15 0.01 12.43
C LEU A 364 -14.79 0.69 12.33
N GLU A 365 -14.16 0.59 11.17
CA GLU A 365 -12.96 1.34 10.81
C GLU A 365 -13.37 2.75 10.37
N LEU A 366 -12.67 3.76 10.87
CA LEU A 366 -12.93 5.16 10.53
C LEU A 366 -11.67 6.02 10.58
N ARG A 367 -11.72 7.20 9.97
CA ARG A 367 -10.75 8.27 10.18
C ARG A 367 -11.26 9.24 11.22
N SER A 368 -10.37 9.75 12.06
CA SER A 368 -10.64 10.84 12.99
C SER A 368 -9.34 11.58 13.27
N ASN A 369 -9.37 12.91 13.32
CA ASN A 369 -8.18 13.74 13.60
C ASN A 369 -6.95 13.43 12.72
N ALA A 370 -7.16 13.14 11.43
CA ALA A 370 -6.09 12.78 10.48
C ALA A 370 -5.28 11.52 10.83
N SER A 371 -5.92 10.56 11.50
CA SER A 371 -5.39 9.22 11.74
C SER A 371 -6.47 8.15 11.53
N ALA A 372 -6.06 6.91 11.25
CA ALA A 372 -6.92 5.74 11.38
C ALA A 372 -7.35 5.51 12.83
N ALA A 373 -8.63 5.17 13.01
CA ALA A 373 -9.28 4.88 14.27
C ALA A 373 -10.29 3.73 14.11
N GLY A 374 -10.78 3.20 15.23
CA GLY A 374 -11.82 2.17 15.21
C GLY A 374 -12.79 2.28 16.37
N LEU A 375 -14.05 1.95 16.10
CA LEU A 375 -15.10 1.76 17.11
C LEU A 375 -15.48 0.29 17.15
N TYR A 376 -15.93 -0.19 18.30
CA TYR A 376 -16.53 -1.52 18.41
C TYR A 376 -17.98 -1.43 18.85
N LEU A 377 -18.77 -2.34 18.28
CA LEU A 377 -20.21 -2.37 18.41
C LEU A 377 -20.64 -3.73 18.94
N LEU A 378 -21.68 -3.73 19.77
CA LEU A 378 -22.38 -4.93 20.24
C LEU A 378 -23.81 -4.96 19.70
N PRO A 379 -24.38 -6.16 19.47
CA PRO A 379 -25.78 -6.30 19.13
C PRO A 379 -26.69 -6.05 20.36
N ASP A 380 -27.70 -5.20 20.18
CA ASP A 380 -28.86 -5.00 21.07
C ASP A 380 -29.88 -6.13 20.85
N PRO A 381 -30.63 -6.55 21.89
CA PRO A 381 -31.83 -7.40 21.77
C PRO A 381 -32.81 -7.11 20.61
N GLU A 382 -32.91 -5.86 20.13
CA GLU A 382 -33.72 -5.47 18.98
C GLU A 382 -33.00 -5.63 17.61
N HIS A 383 -31.84 -6.32 17.58
CA HIS A 383 -30.94 -6.44 16.42
C HIS A 383 -30.38 -5.09 15.93
N LYS A 384 -30.29 -4.10 16.84
CA LYS A 384 -29.60 -2.84 16.58
C LYS A 384 -28.14 -3.00 16.97
N TRP A 385 -27.20 -2.48 16.19
CA TRP A 385 -25.80 -2.46 16.58
C TRP A 385 -25.52 -1.15 17.31
N VAL A 386 -24.98 -1.24 18.53
CA VAL A 386 -24.73 -0.08 19.39
C VAL A 386 -23.23 0.08 19.61
N VAL A 387 -22.73 1.31 19.45
CA VAL A 387 -21.34 1.64 19.73
C VAL A 387 -21.11 1.52 21.24
N GLU A 388 -20.21 0.63 21.64
CA GLU A 388 -19.82 0.47 23.04
C GLU A 388 -18.57 1.28 23.40
N GLY A 389 -17.64 1.44 22.45
CA GLY A 389 -16.46 2.26 22.69
C GLY A 389 -15.52 2.39 21.50
N GLN A 390 -14.43 3.11 21.76
CA GLN A 390 -13.33 3.34 20.81
C GLN A 390 -12.15 2.44 21.15
N LEU A 391 -11.46 1.96 20.11
CA LEU A 391 -10.19 1.23 20.25
C LEU A 391 -9.08 2.22 20.63
N THR A 392 -8.35 1.90 21.70
CA THR A 392 -7.30 2.77 22.27
C THR A 392 -6.03 1.99 22.59
N ALA A 393 -4.92 2.71 22.78
CA ALA A 393 -3.67 2.14 23.26
C ALA A 393 -3.43 2.49 24.74
N PRO A 394 -3.16 1.51 25.63
CA PRO A 394 -2.84 1.80 27.02
C PRO A 394 -1.61 2.72 27.16
N GLY A 395 -1.74 3.80 27.92
CA GLY A 395 -0.63 4.70 28.24
C GLY A 395 -0.27 5.73 27.16
N VAL A 396 -1.02 5.79 26.05
CA VAL A 396 -0.88 6.82 25.01
C VAL A 396 -1.91 7.92 25.23
N ALA A 397 -1.51 9.18 25.07
CA ALA A 397 -2.41 10.31 25.18
C ALA A 397 -3.44 10.32 24.04
N GLU A 398 -4.67 10.77 24.31
CA GLU A 398 -5.77 10.79 23.32
C GLU A 398 -5.48 11.68 22.10
N ASP A 399 -4.67 12.72 22.26
CA ASP A 399 -4.30 13.68 21.21
C ASP A 399 -2.98 13.34 20.51
N ALA A 400 -2.33 12.23 20.88
CA ALA A 400 -1.13 11.76 20.21
C ALA A 400 -1.46 11.37 18.75
N PRO A 401 -0.55 11.61 17.78
CA PRO A 401 -0.68 11.13 16.40
C PRO A 401 -0.50 9.59 16.34
N LEU A 402 -1.45 8.88 16.93
CA LEU A 402 -1.52 7.42 16.98
C LEU A 402 -2.39 6.92 15.83
N THR A 403 -1.98 5.80 15.27
CA THR A 403 -2.70 5.06 14.24
C THR A 403 -3.27 3.79 14.86
N VAL A 404 -4.57 3.55 14.68
CA VAL A 404 -5.28 2.37 15.21
C VAL A 404 -5.96 1.62 14.07
N TYR A 405 -5.50 0.40 13.81
CA TYR A 405 -6.04 -0.48 12.77
C TYR A 405 -6.79 -1.65 13.39
N PRO A 406 -8.12 -1.75 13.23
CA PRO A 406 -8.83 -2.99 13.48
C PRO A 406 -8.19 -4.14 12.69
N GLN A 407 -7.97 -5.28 13.34
CA GLN A 407 -7.48 -6.49 12.69
C GLN A 407 -8.59 -7.54 12.82
N PRO A 408 -9.59 -7.50 11.93
CA PRO A 408 -10.73 -8.40 12.06
C PRO A 408 -10.25 -9.84 11.88
N GLY A 409 -10.12 -10.57 12.99
CA GLY A 409 -9.60 -11.94 13.01
C GLY A 409 -10.50 -12.86 12.19
N GLY A 410 -9.92 -13.64 11.27
CA GLY A 410 -10.61 -14.36 10.19
C GLY A 410 -11.67 -15.42 10.58
N TRP A 411 -12.06 -15.51 11.85
CA TRP A 411 -13.02 -16.50 12.32
C TRP A 411 -14.26 -15.86 12.94
N TRP A 412 -15.42 -16.21 12.40
CA TRP A 412 -16.73 -15.69 12.84
C TRP A 412 -17.00 -15.83 14.34
N TRP A 413 -16.51 -16.91 14.95
CA TRP A 413 -16.72 -17.22 16.36
C TRP A 413 -15.63 -16.69 17.28
N ASN A 414 -14.72 -15.83 16.79
CA ASN A 414 -13.71 -15.25 17.64
C ASN A 414 -14.37 -14.35 18.69
N PRO A 415 -14.24 -14.64 20.00
CA PRO A 415 -14.87 -13.83 21.03
C PRO A 415 -14.11 -12.53 21.32
N LEU A 416 -12.86 -12.42 20.85
CA LEU A 416 -11.98 -11.28 21.11
C LEU A 416 -11.81 -10.42 19.86
N LEU A 417 -11.82 -9.11 20.07
CA LEU A 417 -11.53 -8.14 19.04
C LEU A 417 -10.03 -7.88 19.03
N ARG A 418 -9.37 -8.11 17.90
CA ARG A 418 -7.94 -7.81 17.70
C ARG A 418 -7.77 -6.51 16.92
N TYR A 419 -6.77 -5.72 17.31
CA TYR A 419 -6.39 -4.50 16.61
C TYR A 419 -4.92 -4.18 16.83
N ALA A 420 -4.34 -3.39 15.94
CA ALA A 420 -2.96 -2.93 16.02
C ALA A 420 -2.90 -1.43 16.26
N VAL A 421 -1.89 -0.98 17.00
CA VAL A 421 -1.59 0.42 17.25
C VAL A 421 -0.13 0.73 16.92
N THR A 422 0.15 1.89 16.33
CA THR A 422 1.51 2.36 16.02
C THR A 422 1.53 3.88 15.81
N SER A 423 2.71 4.49 15.86
CA SER A 423 2.99 5.85 15.42
C SER A 423 4.46 5.93 14.97
N LEU A 424 4.99 7.08 14.57
CA LEU A 424 6.43 7.22 14.32
C LEU A 424 7.25 6.99 15.60
N LYS A 425 6.66 7.26 16.78
CA LYS A 425 7.27 7.06 18.11
C LYS A 425 6.82 5.76 18.80
N THR A 426 5.74 5.12 18.36
CA THR A 426 5.15 3.93 19.01
C THR A 426 5.38 2.68 18.19
N ALA A 427 6.18 1.76 18.73
CA ALA A 427 6.43 0.46 18.12
C ALA A 427 5.10 -0.29 17.86
N PRO A 428 4.96 -1.01 16.72
CA PRO A 428 3.72 -1.70 16.39
C PRO A 428 3.32 -2.66 17.49
N THR A 429 2.09 -2.51 17.99
CA THR A 429 1.59 -3.31 19.10
C THR A 429 0.23 -3.90 18.75
N ILE A 430 0.13 -5.22 18.80
CA ILE A 430 -1.11 -5.98 18.62
C ILE A 430 -1.78 -6.15 19.98
N LEU A 431 -3.02 -5.70 20.05
CA LEU A 431 -3.88 -5.69 21.21
C LEU A 431 -5.10 -6.58 20.96
N GLU A 432 -5.64 -7.16 22.02
CA GLU A 432 -6.95 -7.80 22.02
C GLU A 432 -7.81 -7.27 23.16
N ILE A 433 -9.11 -7.17 22.93
CA ILE A 433 -10.09 -6.75 23.93
C ILE A 433 -11.27 -7.71 23.92
N ASP A 434 -11.77 -8.07 25.10
CA ASP A 434 -13.10 -8.66 25.23
C ASP A 434 -14.11 -7.51 25.13
N PRO A 435 -14.94 -7.44 24.07
CA PRO A 435 -15.85 -6.32 23.88
C PRO A 435 -16.95 -6.25 24.95
N THR A 436 -17.14 -7.30 25.77
CA THR A 436 -18.06 -7.31 26.91
C THR A 436 -17.44 -6.81 28.22
N ASP A 437 -16.11 -6.77 28.30
CA ASP A 437 -15.34 -6.20 29.42
C ASP A 437 -14.23 -5.29 28.89
N ALA A 438 -14.66 -4.14 28.38
CA ALA A 438 -13.81 -3.16 27.71
C ALA A 438 -12.65 -2.58 28.56
N LYS A 439 -12.58 -2.91 29.85
CA LYS A 439 -11.48 -2.48 30.72
C LYS A 439 -10.25 -3.38 30.62
N ASN A 440 -10.38 -4.55 29.98
CA ASN A 440 -9.31 -5.54 29.91
C ASN A 440 -8.71 -5.61 28.50
N ILE A 441 -7.85 -4.63 28.18
CA ILE A 441 -7.04 -4.65 26.95
C ILE A 441 -5.79 -5.52 27.22
N MET A 442 -5.65 -6.57 26.42
CA MET A 442 -4.54 -7.52 26.47
C MET A 442 -3.50 -7.16 25.40
N VAL A 443 -2.26 -6.93 25.82
CA VAL A 443 -1.14 -6.79 24.88
C VAL A 443 -0.72 -8.18 24.43
N ARG A 444 -0.95 -8.51 23.15
CA ARG A 444 -0.54 -9.80 22.57
C ARG A 444 0.90 -9.78 22.09
N LYS A 445 1.31 -8.67 21.48
CA LYS A 445 2.68 -8.49 21.00
C LYS A 445 2.99 -7.01 20.84
N THR A 446 4.08 -6.55 21.43
CA THR A 446 4.76 -5.33 20.99
C THR A 446 5.96 -5.76 20.17
N THR A 447 6.06 -5.30 18.93
CA THR A 447 7.21 -5.57 18.07
C THR A 447 8.45 -5.02 18.75
N GLU A 448 9.46 -5.87 18.88
CA GLU A 448 10.74 -5.46 19.44
C GLU A 448 11.49 -4.59 18.43
N THR A 449 11.96 -3.44 18.90
CA THR A 449 12.65 -2.43 18.10
C THR A 449 14.01 -2.14 18.75
N PRO A 450 15.03 -2.98 18.52
CA PRO A 450 16.32 -2.82 19.18
C PRO A 450 16.95 -1.45 18.89
N GLY A 451 17.60 -0.87 19.91
CA GLY A 451 18.21 0.46 19.81
C GLY A 451 17.22 1.64 19.82
N PHE A 452 15.91 1.38 19.78
CA PHE A 452 14.90 2.44 19.80
C PHE A 452 14.42 2.72 21.24
N ASN A 453 14.55 3.98 21.67
CA ASN A 453 13.91 4.48 22.88
C ASN A 453 12.89 5.58 22.52
N PRO A 454 11.58 5.39 22.75
CA PRO A 454 10.58 6.41 22.41
C PRO A 454 10.84 7.76 23.08
N ASP A 455 11.45 7.79 24.27
CA ASP A 455 11.71 9.03 25.01
C ASP A 455 12.79 9.92 24.37
N ASP A 456 13.58 9.37 23.44
CA ASP A 456 14.58 10.13 22.68
C ASP A 456 13.93 11.01 21.59
N TYR A 457 12.63 10.84 21.33
CA TYR A 457 11.92 11.49 20.23
C TYR A 457 10.72 12.32 20.70
N LEU A 458 10.48 13.41 19.97
CA LEU A 458 9.26 14.21 20.05
C LEU A 458 8.49 14.03 18.74
N GLU A 459 7.27 13.49 18.84
CA GLU A 459 6.32 13.33 17.74
C GLU A 459 5.13 14.27 17.97
N GLU A 460 4.79 15.08 16.97
CA GLU A 460 3.78 16.13 17.08
C GLU A 460 2.92 16.23 15.81
N ARG A 461 1.62 16.53 15.99
CA ARG A 461 0.76 17.00 14.91
C ARG A 461 0.92 18.52 14.75
N GLN A 462 1.34 18.96 13.57
CA GLN A 462 1.47 20.37 13.18
C GLN A 462 0.50 20.71 12.04
N TRP A 463 0.34 22.01 11.76
CA TRP A 463 -0.60 22.50 10.75
C TRP A 463 0.03 23.61 9.89
N ALA A 464 0.33 23.30 8.63
CA ALA A 464 0.68 24.31 7.64
C ALA A 464 -0.58 25.06 7.18
N THR A 465 -0.39 26.23 6.56
CA THR A 465 -1.49 27.02 5.99
C THR A 465 -1.27 27.12 4.49
N ALA A 466 -2.17 26.53 3.71
CA ALA A 466 -2.19 26.65 2.26
C ALA A 466 -2.52 28.09 1.82
N GLU A 467 -2.29 28.41 0.55
CA GLU A 467 -2.53 29.76 0.00
C GLU A 467 -4.00 30.21 0.14
N ASP A 468 -4.93 29.26 0.09
CA ASP A 468 -6.38 29.49 0.27
C ASP A 468 -6.81 29.57 1.75
N GLY A 469 -5.87 29.46 2.70
CA GLY A 469 -6.11 29.49 4.14
C GLY A 469 -6.41 28.13 4.77
N THR A 470 -6.53 27.06 3.98
CA THR A 470 -6.77 25.70 4.48
C THR A 470 -5.63 25.26 5.41
N LYS A 471 -5.97 24.63 6.54
CA LYS A 471 -5.00 24.06 7.46
C LYS A 471 -4.63 22.64 7.02
N ILE A 472 -3.39 22.46 6.57
CA ILE A 472 -2.89 21.17 6.09
C ILE A 472 -2.19 20.47 7.26
N PRO A 473 -2.63 19.28 7.69
CA PRO A 473 -1.98 18.55 8.77
C PRO A 473 -0.59 18.06 8.35
N LEU A 474 0.34 18.02 9.31
CA LEU A 474 1.62 17.32 9.21
C LEU A 474 1.86 16.50 10.48
N THR A 475 2.43 15.31 10.34
CA THR A 475 3.00 14.60 11.49
C THR A 475 4.51 14.73 11.44
N VAL A 476 5.12 15.29 12.50
CA VAL A 476 6.55 15.60 12.55
C VAL A 476 7.19 14.85 13.70
N ILE A 477 8.31 14.18 13.45
CA ILE A 477 9.14 13.52 14.46
C ILE A 477 10.59 13.99 14.38
N ARG A 478 11.20 14.23 15.53
CA ARG A 478 12.61 14.62 15.66
C ARG A 478 13.16 14.21 17.02
N ARG A 479 14.49 14.14 17.14
CA ARG A 479 15.13 13.87 18.43
C ARG A 479 15.02 15.06 19.40
N VAL A 480 14.88 14.76 20.68
CA VAL A 480 14.72 15.77 21.75
C VAL A 480 16.04 16.41 22.20
N ASP A 481 17.16 15.74 21.97
CA ASP A 481 18.50 16.16 22.40
C ASP A 481 19.19 17.14 21.43
N LEU A 482 18.62 17.34 20.24
CA LEU A 482 19.07 18.35 19.29
C LEU A 482 18.68 19.75 19.74
N ASP A 483 19.49 20.75 19.37
CA ASP A 483 19.14 22.16 19.58
C ASP A 483 17.90 22.52 18.75
N GLN A 484 16.74 22.57 19.41
CA GLN A 484 15.46 22.89 18.81
C GLN A 484 15.37 24.35 18.30
N GLN A 485 16.37 25.18 18.59
CA GLN A 485 16.47 26.57 18.11
C GLN A 485 17.37 26.70 16.86
N ALA A 486 18.11 25.64 16.49
CA ALA A 486 18.96 25.64 15.31
C ALA A 486 18.33 24.79 14.19
N PRO A 487 18.17 25.34 12.97
CA PRO A 487 17.57 24.59 11.87
C PRO A 487 18.44 23.40 11.44
N GLY A 488 17.86 22.22 11.43
CA GLY A 488 18.51 20.95 11.10
C GLY A 488 18.36 20.53 9.63
N ALA A 489 18.73 19.29 9.32
CA ALA A 489 18.35 18.63 8.07
C ALA A 489 16.92 18.07 8.19
N GLY A 490 16.21 17.95 7.08
CA GLY A 490 14.85 17.43 7.08
C GLY A 490 14.53 16.57 5.86
N VAL A 491 13.64 15.59 6.06
CA VAL A 491 13.03 14.77 5.00
C VAL A 491 11.52 14.86 5.17
N ILE A 492 10.80 15.23 4.11
CA ILE A 492 9.35 15.28 4.08
C ILE A 492 8.78 14.29 3.06
N TYR A 493 7.81 13.46 3.49
CA TYR A 493 7.12 12.49 2.66
C TYR A 493 5.69 12.95 2.31
N GLY A 494 5.19 12.61 1.11
CA GLY A 494 3.80 12.87 0.72
C GLY A 494 3.29 11.98 -0.42
N TYR A 495 1.96 11.83 -0.51
CA TYR A 495 1.26 11.03 -1.52
C TYR A 495 0.10 11.78 -2.19
N GLY A 496 -1.04 11.95 -1.49
CA GLY A 496 -2.11 12.88 -1.86
C GLY A 496 -2.96 12.52 -3.08
N SER A 497 -3.31 11.24 -3.26
CA SER A 497 -4.21 10.78 -4.35
C SER A 497 -5.09 9.60 -3.88
N TYR A 498 -6.20 9.34 -4.59
CA TYR A 498 -7.09 8.19 -4.40
C TYR A 498 -7.74 8.03 -3.01
N GLU A 499 -7.86 9.10 -2.21
CA GLU A 499 -8.27 9.04 -0.79
C GLU A 499 -7.29 8.23 0.09
N ILE A 500 -6.13 7.82 -0.43
CA ILE A 500 -5.12 7.11 0.37
C ILE A 500 -4.56 8.06 1.42
N SER A 501 -4.62 7.63 2.68
CA SER A 501 -4.08 8.34 3.82
C SER A 501 -2.72 7.79 4.19
N ILE A 502 -1.75 8.67 4.45
CA ILE A 502 -0.43 8.25 4.94
C ILE A 502 -0.41 8.42 6.45
N ASP A 503 -0.79 7.38 7.17
CA ASP A 503 -0.79 7.37 8.63
C ASP A 503 0.63 7.35 9.21
N PRO A 504 0.86 7.92 10.41
CA PRO A 504 2.12 7.75 11.12
C PRO A 504 2.29 6.30 11.57
N THR A 505 3.32 5.63 11.05
CA THR A 505 3.64 4.24 11.40
C THR A 505 5.13 4.08 11.66
N PHE A 506 5.49 3.26 12.64
CA PHE A 506 6.89 3.02 12.98
C PHE A 506 7.66 2.39 11.81
N SER A 507 8.90 2.82 11.59
CA SER A 507 9.81 2.23 10.60
C SER A 507 11.25 2.32 11.09
N SER A 508 11.97 1.19 11.03
CA SER A 508 13.40 1.15 11.35
C SER A 508 14.25 2.00 10.39
N HIS A 509 13.77 2.24 9.17
CA HIS A 509 14.44 3.14 8.22
C HIS A 509 14.42 4.59 8.67
N ILE A 510 13.29 5.02 9.25
CA ILE A 510 13.12 6.38 9.78
C ILE A 510 14.01 6.58 11.01
N GLN A 511 14.17 5.57 11.87
CA GLN A 511 15.08 5.62 13.00
C GLN A 511 16.51 5.99 12.58
N SER A 512 17.07 5.35 11.54
CA SER A 512 18.41 5.68 11.02
C SER A 512 18.54 7.12 10.51
N LEU A 513 17.45 7.75 10.05
CA LEU A 513 17.45 9.17 9.70
C LEU A 513 17.48 10.03 10.97
N LEU A 514 16.64 9.68 11.96
CA LEU A 514 16.53 10.42 13.21
C LEU A 514 17.85 10.40 14.01
N ASP A 515 18.57 9.28 14.01
CA ASP A 515 19.89 9.14 14.66
C ASP A 515 20.98 10.02 14.03
N ARG A 516 20.76 10.48 12.80
CA ARG A 516 21.60 11.47 12.08
C ARG A 516 21.09 12.91 12.25
N GLY A 517 20.16 13.11 13.17
CA GLY A 517 19.58 14.41 13.50
C GLY A 517 18.63 14.97 12.43
N VAL A 518 18.10 14.12 11.55
CA VAL A 518 17.13 14.52 10.53
C VAL A 518 15.75 14.67 11.16
N THR A 519 15.09 15.80 10.92
CA THR A 519 13.65 15.94 11.19
C THR A 519 12.87 15.21 10.10
N TYR A 520 12.05 14.23 10.46
CA TYR A 520 11.18 13.53 9.51
C TYR A 520 9.75 14.05 9.62
N ALA A 521 9.11 14.28 8.48
CA ALA A 521 7.73 14.75 8.43
C ALA A 521 6.90 14.00 7.38
N ILE A 522 5.65 13.72 7.71
CA ILE A 522 4.61 13.28 6.77
C ILE A 522 3.69 14.47 6.53
N ALA A 523 3.58 14.92 5.29
CA ALA A 523 2.56 15.87 4.88
C ALA A 523 1.28 15.11 4.52
N HIS A 524 0.12 15.65 4.94
CA HIS A 524 -1.20 15.10 4.63
C HIS A 524 -1.98 16.03 3.66
N PRO A 525 -1.48 16.24 2.42
CA PRO A 525 -2.08 17.19 1.48
C PRO A 525 -3.47 16.72 0.99
N ARG A 526 -4.27 17.64 0.48
CA ARG A 526 -5.54 17.30 -0.20
C ARG A 526 -5.32 16.31 -1.33
N GLY A 527 -6.33 15.48 -1.59
CA GLY A 527 -6.24 14.30 -2.47
C GLY A 527 -5.96 13.01 -1.68
N GLY A 528 -5.42 13.11 -0.47
CA GLY A 528 -5.45 12.02 0.52
C GLY A 528 -6.79 11.96 1.25
N GLY A 529 -6.94 10.97 2.14
CA GLY A 529 -8.17 10.72 2.91
C GLY A 529 -8.11 11.11 4.38
N GLU A 530 -7.03 11.77 4.83
CA GLU A 530 -6.77 11.99 6.25
C GLU A 530 -7.89 12.78 6.95
N GLN A 531 -8.47 13.77 6.26
CA GLN A 531 -9.58 14.59 6.78
C GLN A 531 -10.94 14.17 6.18
N GLY A 532 -11.05 12.94 5.67
CA GLY A 532 -12.27 12.39 5.09
C GLY A 532 -12.42 12.57 3.58
N ARG A 533 -13.56 12.16 3.03
CA ARG A 533 -13.84 12.13 1.58
C ARG A 533 -13.77 13.52 0.97
N ALA A 534 -14.27 14.54 1.67
CA ALA A 534 -14.18 15.92 1.20
C ALA A 534 -12.72 16.40 1.00
N TRP A 535 -11.75 15.86 1.76
CA TRP A 535 -10.33 16.18 1.61
C TRP A 535 -9.74 15.66 0.29
N TYR A 536 -10.18 14.46 -0.10
CA TYR A 536 -9.83 13.83 -1.36
C TYR A 536 -10.46 14.56 -2.55
N GLU A 537 -11.75 14.86 -2.48
CA GLU A 537 -12.47 15.57 -3.57
C GLU A 537 -11.84 16.94 -3.89
N HIS A 538 -11.27 17.62 -2.89
CA HIS A 538 -10.53 18.88 -3.08
C HIS A 538 -9.06 18.70 -3.49
N GLY A 539 -8.63 17.50 -3.91
CA GLY A 539 -7.29 17.23 -4.43
C GLY A 539 -7.24 16.21 -5.57
N ARG A 540 -8.35 16.05 -6.31
CA ARG A 540 -8.48 15.26 -7.55
C ARG A 540 -9.06 16.12 -8.68
N MET A 541 -9.10 15.60 -9.91
CA MET A 541 -9.76 16.27 -11.05
C MET A 541 -9.34 17.75 -11.20
N GLU A 542 -10.26 18.69 -11.38
CA GLU A 542 -9.96 20.13 -11.48
C GLU A 542 -9.36 20.77 -10.22
N PHE A 543 -9.23 20.04 -9.11
CA PHE A 543 -8.61 20.48 -7.87
C PHE A 543 -7.23 19.86 -7.63
N LYS A 544 -6.73 19.01 -8.55
CA LYS A 544 -5.48 18.25 -8.32
C LYS A 544 -4.26 19.09 -7.92
N ARG A 545 -4.17 20.34 -8.39
CA ARG A 545 -3.08 21.24 -8.05
C ARG A 545 -2.99 21.56 -6.55
N ASN A 546 -4.10 21.45 -5.81
CA ASN A 546 -4.12 21.63 -4.36
C ASN A 546 -3.15 20.66 -3.67
N THR A 547 -3.07 19.40 -4.12
CA THR A 547 -2.10 18.42 -3.60
C THR A 547 -0.68 18.96 -3.61
N PHE A 548 -0.28 19.59 -4.71
CA PHE A 548 1.09 20.07 -4.90
C PHE A 548 1.35 21.33 -4.07
N THR A 549 0.42 22.28 -4.06
CA THR A 549 0.57 23.52 -3.28
C THR A 549 0.49 23.28 -1.78
N ASP A 550 -0.32 22.32 -1.33
CA ASP A 550 -0.40 21.92 0.07
C ASP A 550 0.92 21.32 0.54
N PHE A 551 1.53 20.44 -0.26
CA PHE A 551 2.84 19.87 0.04
C PHE A 551 3.94 20.94 0.12
N ILE A 552 3.92 21.91 -0.80
CA ILE A 552 4.83 23.05 -0.77
C ILE A 552 4.61 23.90 0.50
N ALA A 553 3.36 24.14 0.90
CA ALA A 553 3.05 24.86 2.14
C ALA A 553 3.57 24.11 3.38
N CYS A 554 3.45 22.79 3.41
CA CYS A 554 4.03 21.92 4.44
C CYS A 554 5.56 22.05 4.50
N ALA A 555 6.24 21.97 3.36
CA ALA A 555 7.69 22.16 3.26
C ALA A 555 8.12 23.55 3.75
N GLN A 556 7.42 24.60 3.33
CA GLN A 556 7.66 25.98 3.77
C GLN A 556 7.41 26.16 5.27
N HIS A 557 6.43 25.48 5.86
CA HIS A 557 6.17 25.51 7.30
C HIS A 557 7.37 24.99 8.10
N LEU A 558 7.97 23.86 7.69
CA LEU A 558 9.18 23.31 8.33
C LEU A 558 10.38 24.27 8.25
N ILE A 559 10.53 24.97 7.12
CA ILE A 559 11.63 25.93 6.93
C ILE A 559 11.40 27.21 7.75
N THR A 560 10.20 27.79 7.65
CA THR A 560 9.89 29.10 8.26
C THR A 560 9.72 29.03 9.77
N SER A 561 9.35 27.86 10.31
CA SER A 561 9.37 27.61 11.76
C SER A 561 10.78 27.45 12.34
N GLY A 562 11.81 27.37 11.50
CA GLY A 562 13.21 27.20 11.94
C GLY A 562 13.58 25.77 12.31
N GLN A 563 12.72 24.77 12.04
CA GLN A 563 13.02 23.36 12.32
C GLN A 563 14.01 22.77 11.29
N VAL A 564 13.89 23.17 10.02
CA VAL A 564 14.72 22.68 8.92
C VAL A 564 15.38 23.84 8.18
N ALA A 565 16.66 23.70 7.84
CA ALA A 565 17.37 24.69 7.04
C ALA A 565 16.91 24.65 5.57
N ALA A 566 16.69 25.83 4.96
CA ALA A 566 16.15 25.95 3.61
C ALA A 566 16.97 25.20 2.54
N ASN A 567 18.29 25.06 2.73
CA ASN A 567 19.18 24.34 1.83
C ASN A 567 19.41 22.86 2.22
N ARG A 568 18.68 22.33 3.21
CA ARG A 568 18.83 20.96 3.74
C ARG A 568 17.49 20.23 3.90
N LEU A 569 16.47 20.62 3.14
CA LEU A 569 15.20 19.89 3.04
C LEU A 569 15.20 18.96 1.82
N ALA A 570 14.93 17.69 2.04
CA ALA A 570 14.69 16.68 1.02
C ALA A 570 13.21 16.28 0.98
N ALA A 571 12.70 15.92 -0.21
CA ALA A 571 11.36 15.35 -0.37
C ALA A 571 11.39 13.91 -0.89
N LEU A 572 10.40 13.13 -0.51
CA LEU A 572 10.21 11.73 -0.92
C LEU A 572 8.73 11.47 -1.28
N GLY A 573 8.48 10.74 -2.35
CA GLY A 573 7.15 10.29 -2.74
C GLY A 573 7.22 9.18 -3.78
N GLY A 574 6.25 8.26 -3.77
CA GLY A 574 6.22 7.10 -4.66
C GLY A 574 4.91 6.95 -5.43
N SER A 575 4.93 6.36 -6.63
CA SER A 575 3.74 6.15 -7.47
C SER A 575 3.04 7.47 -7.81
N ALA A 576 1.78 7.68 -7.42
CA ALA A 576 1.12 9.00 -7.49
C ALA A 576 1.75 10.06 -6.55
N GLY A 577 2.42 9.66 -5.47
CA GLY A 577 3.33 10.53 -4.73
C GLY A 577 4.56 10.95 -5.55
N GLY A 578 4.92 10.18 -6.57
CA GLY A 578 5.92 10.53 -7.57
C GLY A 578 5.43 11.58 -8.58
N LEU A 579 4.14 11.58 -8.94
CA LEU A 579 3.50 12.71 -9.64
C LEU A 579 3.65 13.99 -8.81
N LEU A 580 3.35 13.90 -7.51
CA LEU A 580 3.56 15.01 -6.57
C LEU A 580 5.02 15.48 -6.58
N MET A 581 6.00 14.57 -6.49
CA MET A 581 7.43 14.92 -6.56
C MET A 581 7.80 15.65 -7.86
N GLY A 582 7.34 15.14 -9.01
CA GLY A 582 7.60 15.76 -10.31
C GLY A 582 6.96 17.14 -10.44
N ALA A 583 5.73 17.32 -9.95
CA ALA A 583 5.02 18.59 -10.00
C ALA A 583 5.71 19.65 -9.11
N VAL A 584 6.12 19.30 -7.89
CA VAL A 584 6.77 20.27 -6.99
C VAL A 584 8.20 20.60 -7.41
N ALA A 585 8.89 19.69 -8.11
CA ALA A 585 10.16 19.99 -8.75
C ALA A 585 10.05 21.12 -9.78
N ASN A 586 8.93 21.19 -10.51
CA ASN A 586 8.64 22.26 -11.47
C ASN A 586 8.10 23.53 -10.80
N LEU A 587 7.18 23.39 -9.85
CA LEU A 587 6.47 24.52 -9.22
C LEU A 587 7.34 25.29 -8.21
N ALA A 588 8.21 24.59 -7.48
CA ALA A 588 9.03 25.18 -6.43
C ALA A 588 10.43 24.54 -6.32
N PRO A 589 11.23 24.53 -7.42
CA PRO A 589 12.55 23.89 -7.48
C PRO A 589 13.53 24.39 -6.41
N GLN A 590 13.35 25.63 -5.94
CA GLN A 590 14.18 26.26 -4.91
C GLN A 590 13.89 25.77 -3.48
N THR A 591 12.73 25.16 -3.24
CA THR A 591 12.29 24.74 -1.89
C THR A 591 13.07 23.53 -1.40
N PHE A 592 13.48 22.65 -2.31
CA PHE A 592 14.09 21.37 -1.98
C PHE A 592 15.55 21.33 -2.42
N ARG A 593 16.39 20.79 -1.55
CA ARG A 593 17.79 20.47 -1.87
C ARG A 593 17.88 19.19 -2.71
N ALA A 594 17.04 18.21 -2.41
CA ALA A 594 16.95 16.93 -3.10
C ALA A 594 15.52 16.38 -3.11
N ILE A 595 15.21 15.55 -4.10
CA ILE A 595 13.96 14.84 -4.26
C ILE A 595 14.28 13.39 -4.64
N ALA A 596 13.67 12.43 -3.93
CA ALA A 596 13.61 11.04 -4.36
C ALA A 596 12.19 10.72 -4.81
N ALA A 597 12.06 10.22 -6.05
CA ALA A 597 10.79 9.90 -6.67
C ALA A 597 10.76 8.41 -7.03
N MET A 598 10.01 7.61 -6.27
CA MET A 598 9.96 6.15 -6.45
C MET A 598 8.83 5.77 -7.40
N VAL A 599 9.11 4.94 -8.41
CA VAL A 599 8.15 4.53 -9.47
C VAL A 599 7.21 5.68 -9.91
N PRO A 600 7.74 6.85 -10.32
CA PRO A 600 6.96 8.08 -10.29
C PRO A 600 6.12 8.30 -11.56
N PHE A 601 4.83 8.59 -11.40
CA PHE A 601 3.89 8.90 -12.48
C PHE A 601 4.12 10.32 -13.04
N VAL A 602 5.11 10.47 -13.93
CA VAL A 602 5.65 11.79 -14.36
C VAL A 602 5.37 12.13 -15.82
N ASP A 603 4.90 11.17 -16.62
CA ASP A 603 4.44 11.37 -18.00
C ASP A 603 2.91 11.39 -18.09
N ALA A 604 2.27 11.93 -17.04
CA ALA A 604 0.86 11.72 -16.73
C ALA A 604 -0.12 12.01 -17.88
N LEU A 605 0.03 13.13 -18.60
CA LEU A 605 -0.87 13.44 -19.71
C LEU A 605 -0.70 12.48 -20.89
N ASN A 606 0.52 12.09 -21.25
CA ASN A 606 0.75 11.16 -22.35
C ASN A 606 0.20 9.77 -22.02
N THR A 607 0.37 9.31 -20.78
CA THR A 607 -0.17 8.02 -20.32
C THR A 607 -1.70 8.03 -20.30
N ILE A 608 -2.34 9.04 -19.70
CA ILE A 608 -3.82 9.07 -19.56
C ILE A 608 -4.59 9.25 -20.88
N LEU A 609 -3.89 9.63 -21.95
CA LEU A 609 -4.44 9.66 -23.30
C LEU A 609 -4.46 8.28 -24.00
N ARG A 610 -4.02 7.21 -23.33
CA ARG A 610 -3.90 5.86 -23.92
C ARG A 610 -4.80 4.86 -23.18
N PRO A 611 -6.06 4.69 -23.60
CA PRO A 611 -7.01 3.81 -22.91
C PRO A 611 -6.57 2.34 -22.94
N GLU A 612 -5.68 1.96 -23.86
CA GLU A 612 -5.11 0.61 -23.93
C GLU A 612 -4.09 0.28 -22.84
N LEU A 613 -3.59 1.28 -22.10
CA LEU A 613 -2.65 1.06 -21.01
C LEU A 613 -3.39 0.65 -19.72
N PRO A 614 -2.75 -0.18 -18.86
CA PRO A 614 -3.28 -0.47 -17.53
C PRO A 614 -3.66 0.80 -16.77
N LEU A 615 -4.70 0.68 -15.93
CA LEU A 615 -5.24 1.71 -15.04
C LEU A 615 -5.89 2.94 -15.72
N THR A 616 -5.49 3.32 -16.95
CA THR A 616 -5.84 4.61 -17.57
C THR A 616 -7.33 4.93 -17.58
N VAL A 617 -8.17 3.97 -18.00
CA VAL A 617 -9.62 4.18 -18.08
C VAL A 617 -10.24 4.39 -16.70
N GLY A 618 -9.82 3.62 -15.69
CA GLY A 618 -10.27 3.81 -14.31
C GLY A 618 -9.76 5.11 -13.68
N GLU A 619 -8.58 5.57 -14.07
CA GLU A 619 -7.97 6.80 -13.59
C GLU A 619 -8.56 8.08 -14.20
N TRP A 620 -9.43 7.98 -15.21
CA TRP A 620 -10.19 9.15 -15.67
C TRP A 620 -11.09 9.75 -14.60
N ASP A 621 -11.54 8.96 -13.64
CA ASP A 621 -12.24 9.51 -12.49
C ASP A 621 -11.28 10.23 -11.53
N GLU A 622 -10.00 9.85 -11.45
CA GLU A 622 -9.02 10.51 -10.57
C GLU A 622 -8.50 11.83 -11.17
N TRP A 623 -8.06 11.81 -12.42
CA TRP A 623 -7.39 12.95 -13.06
C TRP A 623 -8.30 13.74 -14.02
N GLY A 624 -9.38 13.11 -14.48
CA GLY A 624 -10.22 13.55 -15.60
C GLY A 624 -9.92 12.77 -16.89
N ASN A 625 -10.86 12.80 -17.84
CA ASN A 625 -10.68 12.27 -19.19
C ASN A 625 -10.23 13.37 -20.19
N PRO A 626 -8.92 13.48 -20.52
CA PRO A 626 -8.39 14.48 -21.44
C PRO A 626 -8.59 14.10 -22.91
N LEU A 627 -9.00 12.86 -23.24
CA LEU A 627 -9.28 12.46 -24.63
C LEU A 627 -10.53 13.14 -25.16
N GLU A 628 -11.58 13.16 -24.35
CA GLU A 628 -12.89 13.67 -24.75
C GLU A 628 -13.08 15.16 -24.39
N ASN A 629 -12.37 15.66 -23.39
CA ASN A 629 -12.56 17.00 -22.85
C ASN A 629 -11.31 17.88 -22.97
N ALA A 630 -11.41 18.96 -23.75
CA ALA A 630 -10.32 19.91 -23.97
C ALA A 630 -9.95 20.72 -22.71
N ASP A 631 -10.90 21.01 -21.82
CA ASP A 631 -10.61 21.74 -20.57
C ASP A 631 -9.84 20.85 -19.59
N VAL A 632 -10.22 19.57 -19.48
CA VAL A 632 -9.46 18.57 -18.71
C VAL A 632 -8.06 18.41 -19.28
N TYR A 633 -7.94 18.30 -20.61
CA TYR A 633 -6.64 18.25 -21.28
C TYR A 633 -5.75 19.45 -20.91
N GLN A 634 -6.27 20.68 -20.99
CA GLN A 634 -5.50 21.88 -20.64
C GLN A 634 -5.13 21.91 -19.15
N TYR A 635 -6.04 21.48 -18.28
CA TYR A 635 -5.80 21.44 -16.84
C TYR A 635 -4.70 20.43 -16.48
N MET A 636 -4.81 19.18 -16.95
CA MET A 636 -3.79 18.14 -16.75
C MET A 636 -2.43 18.58 -17.31
N ARG A 637 -2.44 19.12 -18.53
CA ARG A 637 -1.23 19.69 -19.16
C ARG A 637 -0.56 20.77 -18.31
N SER A 638 -1.30 21.50 -17.47
CA SER A 638 -0.73 22.56 -16.63
C SER A 638 0.14 22.05 -15.47
N TYR A 639 0.12 20.74 -15.17
CA TYR A 639 0.87 20.16 -14.07
C TYR A 639 1.64 18.87 -14.40
N SER A 640 1.38 18.21 -15.54
CA SER A 640 2.10 16.97 -15.91
C SER A 640 3.62 17.18 -15.91
N PRO A 641 4.40 16.45 -15.07
CA PRO A 641 5.79 16.80 -14.79
C PRO A 641 6.71 16.86 -16.02
N TYR A 642 6.66 15.84 -16.89
CA TYR A 642 7.50 15.74 -18.09
C TYR A 642 7.34 16.93 -19.03
N GLU A 643 6.10 17.35 -19.33
CA GLU A 643 5.82 18.45 -20.25
C GLU A 643 6.10 19.84 -19.65
N ASN A 644 6.14 19.95 -18.32
CA ASN A 644 6.29 21.23 -17.61
C ASN A 644 7.72 21.48 -17.09
N VAL A 645 8.69 20.66 -17.48
CA VAL A 645 10.09 20.98 -17.22
C VAL A 645 10.44 22.30 -17.93
N ALA A 646 10.81 23.31 -17.14
CA ALA A 646 11.22 24.63 -17.59
C ALA A 646 12.70 24.70 -17.98
N GLU A 647 13.00 25.49 -19.01
CA GLU A 647 14.35 25.76 -19.52
C GLU A 647 15.14 26.70 -18.61
N GLY A 648 16.43 26.43 -18.43
CA GLY A 648 17.35 27.32 -17.71
C GLY A 648 17.10 27.39 -16.20
N VAL A 649 16.42 26.39 -15.63
CA VAL A 649 16.11 26.29 -14.19
C VAL A 649 17.11 25.37 -13.49
N GLN A 650 17.54 25.76 -12.29
CA GLN A 650 18.27 24.86 -11.39
C GLN A 650 17.27 24.02 -10.60
N TYR A 651 17.24 22.73 -10.84
CA TYR A 651 16.38 21.77 -10.14
C TYR A 651 17.04 21.28 -8.84
N PRO A 652 16.30 20.63 -7.93
CA PRO A 652 16.87 19.82 -6.86
C PRO A 652 17.79 18.72 -7.44
N ALA A 653 18.63 18.11 -6.61
CA ALA A 653 19.16 16.80 -6.96
C ALA A 653 18.00 15.80 -7.00
N ILE A 654 17.91 14.96 -8.03
CA ILE A 654 16.79 14.02 -8.21
C ILE A 654 17.32 12.61 -8.37
N LEU A 655 16.73 11.66 -7.63
CA LEU A 655 16.83 10.23 -7.88
C LEU A 655 15.45 9.70 -8.22
N ALA A 656 15.25 9.26 -9.47
CA ALA A 656 14.06 8.55 -9.89
C ALA A 656 14.35 7.05 -9.92
N THR A 657 13.62 6.25 -9.13
CA THR A 657 13.73 4.78 -9.15
C THR A 657 12.52 4.16 -9.85
N THR A 658 12.69 3.00 -10.47
CA THR A 658 11.61 2.26 -11.14
C THR A 658 11.96 0.77 -11.28
N SER A 659 11.05 -0.03 -11.81
CA SER A 659 11.34 -1.41 -12.23
C SER A 659 10.86 -1.66 -13.66
N LEU A 660 11.56 -2.56 -14.38
CA LEU A 660 11.28 -2.82 -15.80
C LEU A 660 9.91 -3.49 -16.03
N ASN A 661 9.46 -4.32 -15.08
CA ASN A 661 8.19 -5.04 -15.15
C ASN A 661 7.06 -4.34 -14.35
N ASP A 662 7.25 -3.07 -13.97
CA ASP A 662 6.18 -2.30 -13.31
C ASP A 662 4.99 -2.10 -14.27
N THR A 663 3.84 -2.65 -13.90
CA THR A 663 2.59 -2.60 -14.68
C THR A 663 1.67 -1.46 -14.25
N ARG A 664 2.01 -0.70 -13.21
CA ARG A 664 1.21 0.41 -12.69
C ARG A 664 1.76 1.76 -13.14
N VAL A 665 3.08 1.94 -13.06
CA VAL A 665 3.78 3.12 -13.60
C VAL A 665 4.95 2.64 -14.43
N PHE A 666 4.92 2.92 -15.73
CA PHE A 666 5.85 2.27 -16.64
C PHE A 666 7.26 2.88 -16.52
N TYR A 667 8.30 2.06 -16.58
CA TYR A 667 9.71 2.48 -16.48
C TYR A 667 10.09 3.66 -17.40
N VAL A 668 9.41 3.78 -18.53
CA VAL A 668 9.66 4.82 -19.54
C VAL A 668 9.33 6.22 -19.02
N GLU A 669 8.37 6.35 -18.09
CA GLU A 669 7.96 7.66 -17.57
C GLU A 669 9.12 8.37 -16.85
N PRO A 670 9.71 7.80 -15.77
CA PRO A 670 10.88 8.38 -15.13
C PRO A 670 12.08 8.51 -16.07
N LEU A 671 12.28 7.58 -17.02
CA LEU A 671 13.38 7.65 -17.98
C LEU A 671 13.28 8.90 -18.87
N LYS A 672 12.11 9.13 -19.48
CA LYS A 672 11.83 10.33 -20.30
C LYS A 672 11.97 11.61 -19.46
N TRP A 673 11.47 11.59 -18.23
CA TRP A 673 11.55 12.75 -17.32
C TRP A 673 12.98 13.14 -16.97
N ILE A 674 13.84 12.18 -16.64
CA ILE A 674 15.26 12.45 -16.34
C ILE A 674 16.01 12.96 -17.58
N GLN A 675 15.75 12.40 -18.77
CA GLN A 675 16.32 12.90 -20.03
C GLN A 675 15.90 14.35 -20.30
N ARG A 676 14.62 14.68 -20.09
CA ARG A 676 14.09 16.05 -20.23
C ARG A 676 14.70 17.02 -19.23
N LEU A 677 14.82 16.63 -17.96
CA LEU A 677 15.42 17.47 -16.92
C LEU A 677 16.90 17.76 -17.22
N ARG A 678 17.66 16.74 -17.64
CA ARG A 678 19.08 16.91 -18.00
C ARG A 678 19.28 17.84 -19.19
N GLU A 679 18.33 17.86 -20.13
CA GLU A 679 18.37 18.82 -21.23
C GLU A 679 18.13 20.27 -20.78
N ALA A 680 17.14 20.50 -19.92
CA ALA A 680 16.66 21.85 -19.59
C ALA A 680 17.45 22.55 -18.47
N THR A 681 18.07 21.75 -17.59
CA THR A 681 18.59 22.23 -16.31
C THR A 681 19.86 23.06 -16.42
N THR A 682 20.11 23.90 -15.40
CA THR A 682 21.42 24.52 -15.16
C THR A 682 22.22 23.80 -14.06
N ASN A 683 21.80 22.60 -13.65
CA ASN A 683 22.47 21.84 -12.59
C ASN A 683 23.92 21.52 -12.94
N ASN A 684 24.79 21.57 -11.93
CA ASN A 684 26.05 20.86 -11.98
C ASN A 684 25.75 19.36 -11.75
N PRO A 685 26.08 18.46 -12.69
CA PRO A 685 25.72 17.05 -12.60
C PRO A 685 26.36 16.30 -11.43
N THR A 686 27.39 16.88 -10.77
CA THR A 686 28.01 16.30 -9.57
C THR A 686 27.41 16.86 -8.28
N GLU A 687 27.10 18.15 -8.22
CA GLU A 687 26.54 18.78 -7.01
C GLU A 687 25.03 18.57 -6.88
N ARG A 688 24.32 18.53 -8.01
CA ARG A 688 22.86 18.35 -8.11
C ARG A 688 22.54 17.33 -9.21
N PRO A 689 22.94 16.06 -9.02
CA PRO A 689 22.74 15.02 -10.03
C PRO A 689 21.25 14.77 -10.30
N LEU A 690 20.95 14.34 -11.53
CA LEU A 690 19.64 13.89 -11.98
C LEU A 690 19.80 12.42 -12.40
N LEU A 691 19.34 11.50 -11.56
CA LEU A 691 19.65 10.08 -11.62
C LEU A 691 18.39 9.26 -11.93
N TYR A 692 18.58 8.20 -12.71
CA TYR A 692 17.58 7.19 -13.01
C TYR A 692 18.14 5.82 -12.59
N HIS A 693 17.36 5.06 -11.84
CA HIS A 693 17.68 3.69 -11.45
C HIS A 693 16.52 2.77 -11.77
N CYS A 694 16.77 1.69 -12.49
CA CYS A 694 15.77 0.70 -12.88
C CYS A 694 16.19 -0.69 -12.42
N GLU A 695 15.39 -1.29 -11.55
CA GLU A 695 15.52 -2.71 -11.26
C GLU A 695 15.12 -3.52 -12.50
N MET A 696 16.02 -4.38 -12.97
CA MET A 696 15.81 -5.15 -14.20
C MET A 696 14.85 -6.33 -13.99
N VAL A 697 14.71 -6.80 -12.75
CA VAL A 697 13.78 -7.89 -12.37
C VAL A 697 13.09 -7.54 -11.06
N ALA A 698 11.99 -6.81 -11.15
CA ALA A 698 11.10 -6.42 -10.06
C ALA A 698 9.80 -5.81 -10.64
N GLY A 699 8.78 -5.67 -9.78
CA GLY A 699 7.51 -5.01 -10.10
C GLY A 699 7.37 -3.64 -9.42
N HIS A 700 6.13 -3.15 -9.31
CA HIS A 700 5.84 -1.85 -8.69
C HIS A 700 6.32 -1.71 -7.23
N ALA A 701 6.37 -2.83 -6.50
CA ALA A 701 6.80 -2.87 -5.10
C ALA A 701 8.33 -2.96 -4.91
N GLY A 702 9.11 -2.89 -6.00
CA GLY A 702 10.57 -3.03 -5.96
C GLY A 702 11.04 -4.46 -5.73
N LYS A 703 12.28 -4.60 -5.25
CA LYS A 703 12.92 -5.89 -4.91
C LYS A 703 12.08 -6.67 -3.90
N SER A 704 12.02 -7.99 -4.08
CA SER A 704 11.37 -8.89 -3.14
C SER A 704 12.27 -9.24 -1.95
N GLY A 705 11.67 -9.81 -0.90
CA GLY A 705 12.38 -10.18 0.31
C GLY A 705 12.72 -8.97 1.19
N ARG A 706 13.04 -9.24 2.46
CA ARG A 706 13.34 -8.19 3.44
C ARG A 706 14.65 -7.45 3.11
N GLU A 707 15.73 -8.17 2.83
CA GLU A 707 17.04 -7.57 2.54
C GLU A 707 17.01 -6.75 1.24
N GLY A 708 16.35 -7.23 0.19
CA GLY A 708 16.18 -6.48 -1.06
C GLY A 708 15.53 -5.11 -0.84
N ARG A 709 14.46 -5.05 -0.03
CA ARG A 709 13.83 -3.77 0.35
C ARG A 709 14.74 -2.87 1.17
N TRP A 710 15.55 -3.44 2.05
CA TRP A 710 16.53 -2.67 2.84
C TRP A 710 17.58 -2.02 1.96
N GLU A 711 18.08 -2.73 0.95
CA GLU A 711 19.02 -2.18 -0.03
C GLU A 711 18.41 -1.01 -0.81
N GLU A 712 17.16 -1.11 -1.26
CA GLU A 712 16.46 -0.04 -1.98
C GLU A 712 16.29 1.22 -1.11
N TYR A 713 15.80 1.05 0.12
CA TYR A 713 15.69 2.18 1.06
C TYR A 713 17.05 2.77 1.41
N ALA A 714 18.09 1.94 1.58
CA ALA A 714 19.44 2.42 1.85
C ALA A 714 20.00 3.23 0.67
N GLN A 715 19.75 2.81 -0.57
CA GLN A 715 20.12 3.56 -1.77
C GLN A 715 19.44 4.94 -1.78
N VAL A 716 18.11 4.97 -1.62
CA VAL A 716 17.31 6.20 -1.60
C VAL A 716 17.74 7.13 -0.46
N PHE A 717 17.84 6.62 0.77
CA PHE A 717 18.18 7.46 1.92
C PHE A 717 19.64 7.88 1.92
N SER A 718 20.58 7.05 1.46
CA SER A 718 21.98 7.49 1.32
C SER A 718 22.12 8.67 0.36
N PHE A 719 21.35 8.67 -0.74
CA PHE A 719 21.28 9.77 -1.69
C PHE A 719 20.75 11.04 -1.01
N LEU A 720 19.60 10.95 -0.32
CA LEU A 720 19.00 12.09 0.37
C LEU A 720 19.92 12.65 1.47
N LEU A 721 20.47 11.78 2.33
CA LEU A 721 21.39 12.15 3.42
C LEU A 721 22.66 12.81 2.90
N GLY A 722 23.22 12.30 1.79
CA GLY A 722 24.37 12.91 1.13
C GLY A 722 24.06 14.33 0.62
N GLN A 723 22.89 14.53 0.01
CA GLN A 723 22.50 15.83 -0.55
C GLN A 723 22.14 16.88 0.51
N ILE A 724 21.63 16.47 1.68
CA ILE A 724 21.32 17.35 2.82
C ILE A 724 22.44 17.40 3.87
N GLU A 725 23.60 16.82 3.57
CA GLU A 725 24.79 16.83 4.43
C GLU A 725 24.51 16.28 5.84
N ALA A 726 23.83 15.14 5.93
CA ALA A 726 23.44 14.50 7.19
C ALA A 726 23.89 13.02 7.21
N THR A 727 25.13 12.72 6.84
CA THR A 727 25.61 11.32 6.71
C THR A 727 26.07 10.71 8.03
N GLU A 728 26.53 11.54 8.96
CA GLU A 728 27.11 11.11 10.24
C GLU A 728 26.05 10.96 11.32
N LEU A 729 26.21 9.95 12.18
CA LEU A 729 25.39 9.81 13.38
C LEU A 729 25.64 11.00 14.31
N THR A 730 24.55 11.56 14.83
CA THR A 730 24.59 12.63 15.86
C THR A 730 24.61 12.07 17.27
N VAL A 731 24.40 10.77 17.39
CA VAL A 731 24.30 10.02 18.63
C VAL A 731 25.28 8.86 18.54
N THR A 732 26.11 8.67 19.57
CA THR A 732 26.91 7.45 19.66
C THR A 732 25.96 6.31 20.03
N PRO A 733 25.94 5.17 19.31
CA PRO A 733 25.16 4.01 19.73
C PRO A 733 25.52 3.67 21.18
N ASN A 734 24.52 3.55 22.05
CA ASN A 734 24.78 3.08 23.41
C ASN A 734 25.36 1.66 23.30
N GLU A 735 26.60 1.47 23.75
CA GLU A 735 27.17 0.14 23.97
C GLU A 735 26.34 -0.55 25.06
N ASN A 736 25.34 -1.35 24.67
CA ASN A 736 24.62 -2.26 25.57
C ASN A 736 24.59 -3.66 24.99
#